data_AF-A0A1U6GIB4-F1
#
_entry.id   AF-A0A1U6GIB4-F1
#
_cell.length_a   1.000
_cell.length_b   1.000
_cell.length_c   1.000
_cell.angle_alpha   90.00
_cell.angle_beta   90.00
_cell.angle_gamma   90.00
#
_symmetry.space_group_name_H-M   'P 1'
#
loop_
_entity.id
_entity.type
_entity.pdbx_description
1 polymer ?
#
loop_
_entity_poly.entity_id
_entity_poly.type
_entity_poly.pdbx_seq_one_letter_code
_entity_poly.pdbx_strand_id
1 'polypeptide(L)'
;MENKKNETTDTMSRSVLLYNTQNIDAQLLKAGFSIRKKEYQRIWKDIQTSKMTHPETHYLIQGVRGAGKTTLLSRLSYEIAEDDKLSKWLIPILLNEEEYGILSLFTFWLRIAEKLAEHDVQLYSELFQQVLSLDDDAVVAWELIQHYLNKNKQKIIVFVDNLGELFKDFDDIEHAQLREVLSLHPHIRLIGGSSQSLEAHFDVSAPFYQFFKLINLKSINETEMHELLRSLAQQTNEEAIKTIEEIITEHPERIEAVRRLTDGVPRTIVLLFQIIMEGAKESSYAYLEETIDKTTPLYKHRMDDLSRQQKAIVHTIAMNWDAMSTKEIAEQTRLPSKTVSAQLVKLQQQWVVDKIETDTKNHLYIIKERFFNIWYLMRYGNQTDKRRVLWLTRFLESWCDERELSTRFLEAAFNIETNQTNVSDVYFSALLASEKIDSEIKKSIVDGMQFRNKGRMIDYQNSDYKNIEIPLRELVSINKIEEAYQLVENNFKNLTIKDYLFNLHTLYLVRPESFEPEVYGLKLLEKTNFAALELSYLLFIIFNNNFYEYKEVFFKVLSVVIENIDINLNQIAIVHSYILYALWNNDFICLKSFINELKNTKFMDEFIKFEDDDKFYMFFENIIIMLLSKRQIEIAFSIIVEFNLKEELKPLYYATISLLKDERQKEYLRMGSELKGTVNEILQTVEEYRTKYS
;
A
#
# COMPACT_ATOMS: atom_id res chain seq x y z
N MET A 1 11.72 -16.60 -49.13
CA MET A 1 11.28 -15.24 -48.80
C MET A 1 9.95 -15.37 -48.08
N GLU A 2 10.03 -15.71 -46.79
CA GLU A 2 8.93 -15.71 -45.85
C GLU A 2 8.81 -14.31 -45.26
N ASN A 3 7.62 -13.75 -45.23
CA ASN A 3 7.31 -12.55 -44.46
C ASN A 3 6.38 -12.95 -43.31
N LYS A 4 6.99 -13.24 -42.15
CA LYS A 4 6.33 -13.19 -40.84
C LYS A 4 5.95 -11.74 -40.56
N LYS A 5 4.66 -11.45 -40.45
CA LYS A 5 4.14 -10.22 -39.87
C LYS A 5 3.34 -10.56 -38.61
N ASN A 6 3.97 -10.26 -37.47
CA ASN A 6 3.41 -9.77 -36.22
C ASN A 6 2.04 -10.32 -35.79
N GLU A 7 2.08 -11.48 -35.12
CA GLU A 7 1.16 -11.79 -34.02
C GLU A 7 1.66 -11.04 -32.78
N THR A 8 1.21 -9.81 -32.59
CA THR A 8 1.35 -9.09 -31.31
C THR A 8 0.25 -9.55 -30.37
N THR A 9 0.62 -10.36 -29.38
CA THR A 9 0.20 -10.26 -27.97
C THR A 9 -1.20 -9.67 -27.72
N ASP A 10 -2.24 -10.50 -27.85
CA ASP A 10 -3.61 -10.16 -27.45
C ASP A 10 -4.11 -11.11 -26.33
N THR A 11 -3.22 -11.42 -25.38
CA THR A 11 -3.56 -12.01 -24.08
C THR A 11 -3.82 -10.90 -23.05
N MET A 12 -4.65 -9.91 -23.40
CA MET A 12 -5.14 -8.94 -22.43
C MET A 12 -6.10 -9.63 -21.45
N SER A 13 -5.70 -9.58 -20.18
CA SER A 13 -6.50 -9.78 -18.96
C SER A 13 -8.01 -9.88 -19.17
N ARG A 14 -8.61 -11.02 -18.82
CA ARG A 14 -10.06 -11.07 -18.56
C ARG A 14 -10.33 -10.10 -17.40
N SER A 15 -10.84 -8.91 -17.71
CA SER A 15 -11.15 -7.90 -16.72
C SER A 15 -12.28 -8.39 -15.81
N VAL A 16 -12.00 -8.50 -14.51
CA VAL A 16 -13.03 -8.76 -13.51
C VAL A 16 -14.04 -7.61 -13.60
N LEU A 17 -15.29 -7.89 -13.93
CA LEU A 17 -16.34 -6.86 -14.00
C LEU A 17 -16.63 -6.34 -12.58
N LEU A 18 -16.11 -5.14 -12.28
CA LEU A 18 -16.14 -4.53 -10.95
C LEU A 18 -17.48 -3.86 -10.58
N TYR A 19 -18.22 -3.38 -11.60
CA TYR A 19 -19.40 -2.53 -11.43
C TYR A 19 -20.71 -3.16 -11.90
N ASN A 20 -20.66 -4.23 -12.70
CA ASN A 20 -21.86 -4.88 -13.29
C ASN A 20 -21.91 -6.37 -12.93
N THR A 21 -21.89 -6.69 -11.64
CA THR A 21 -21.86 -8.09 -11.17
C THR A 21 -23.11 -8.90 -11.54
N GLN A 22 -24.24 -8.23 -11.81
CA GLN A 22 -25.48 -8.86 -12.28
C GLN A 22 -25.42 -9.32 -13.75
N ASN A 23 -24.46 -8.81 -14.54
CA ASN A 23 -24.24 -9.20 -15.94
C ASN A 23 -23.13 -10.24 -16.11
N ILE A 24 -22.57 -10.74 -15.00
CA ILE A 24 -21.55 -11.79 -15.01
C ILE A 24 -22.23 -13.14 -15.24
N ASP A 25 -21.67 -13.95 -16.13
CA ASP A 25 -22.13 -15.32 -16.35
C ASP A 25 -22.14 -16.14 -15.04
N ALA A 26 -23.14 -17.02 -14.88
CA ALA A 26 -23.36 -17.77 -13.65
C ALA A 26 -22.13 -18.63 -13.27
N GLN A 27 -21.44 -19.22 -14.25
CA GLN A 27 -20.24 -20.03 -13.98
C GLN A 27 -19.07 -19.18 -13.50
N LEU A 28 -18.86 -18.01 -14.11
CA LEU A 28 -17.82 -17.07 -13.71
C LEU A 28 -18.07 -16.51 -12.30
N LEU A 29 -19.32 -16.15 -11.98
CA LEU A 29 -19.68 -15.66 -10.66
C LEU A 29 -19.44 -16.74 -9.59
N LYS A 30 -19.82 -18.00 -9.88
CA LYS A 30 -19.60 -19.14 -8.98
C LYS A 30 -18.12 -19.41 -8.75
N ALA A 31 -17.30 -19.38 -9.81
CA ALA A 31 -15.87 -19.58 -9.72
C ALA A 31 -15.17 -18.48 -8.90
N GLY A 32 -15.64 -17.23 -8.97
CA GLY A 32 -15.12 -16.11 -8.19
C GLY A 32 -15.69 -15.96 -6.79
N PHE A 33 -16.71 -16.73 -6.42
CA PHE A 33 -17.36 -16.62 -5.10
C PHE A 33 -16.55 -17.33 -4.01
N SER A 34 -15.46 -16.69 -3.56
CA SER A 34 -14.55 -17.25 -2.55
C SER A 34 -14.89 -16.83 -1.12
N ILE A 35 -15.52 -15.67 -0.92
CA ILE A 35 -15.87 -15.12 0.40
C ILE A 35 -17.38 -15.16 0.65
N ARG A 36 -17.82 -14.86 1.89
CA ARG A 36 -19.25 -14.86 2.31
C ARG A 36 -19.95 -16.22 2.24
N LYS A 37 -19.17 -17.31 2.23
CA LYS A 37 -19.69 -18.69 2.17
C LYS A 37 -20.61 -19.02 3.34
N LYS A 38 -20.33 -18.52 4.54
CA LYS A 38 -21.14 -18.77 5.75
C LYS A 38 -22.53 -18.13 5.65
N GLU A 39 -22.57 -16.87 5.22
CA GLU A 39 -23.80 -16.11 5.00
C GLU A 39 -24.62 -16.73 3.87
N TYR A 40 -23.98 -17.07 2.76
CA TYR A 40 -24.60 -17.80 1.65
C TYR A 40 -25.20 -19.12 2.11
N GLN A 41 -24.44 -19.99 2.78
CA GLN A 41 -24.92 -21.29 3.25
C GLN A 41 -26.11 -21.17 4.20
N ARG A 42 -26.12 -20.14 5.06
CA ARG A 42 -27.22 -19.88 5.99
C ARG A 42 -28.52 -19.57 5.26
N ILE A 43 -28.49 -18.67 4.27
CA ILE A 43 -29.66 -18.30 3.48
C ILE A 43 -30.07 -19.47 2.57
N TRP A 44 -29.08 -20.08 1.90
CA TRP A 44 -29.30 -21.17 0.97
C TRP A 44 -29.97 -22.37 1.62
N LYS A 45 -29.49 -22.80 2.80
CA LYS A 45 -30.10 -23.91 3.55
C LYS A 45 -31.56 -23.63 3.87
N ASP A 46 -31.88 -22.39 4.24
CA ASP A 46 -33.24 -21.96 4.58
C ASP A 46 -34.17 -21.92 3.35
N ILE A 47 -33.65 -21.54 2.18
CA ILE A 47 -34.37 -21.62 0.91
C ILE A 47 -34.59 -23.09 0.53
N GLN A 48 -33.56 -23.92 0.62
CA GLN A 48 -33.60 -25.33 0.22
C GLN A 48 -34.56 -26.18 1.08
N THR A 49 -34.69 -25.89 2.38
CA THR A 49 -35.60 -26.62 3.27
C THR A 49 -37.03 -26.08 3.26
N SER A 50 -37.25 -24.89 2.71
CA SER A 50 -38.56 -24.25 2.67
C SER A 50 -39.46 -24.89 1.60
N LYS A 51 -40.74 -25.02 1.95
CA LYS A 51 -41.82 -25.36 1.00
C LYS A 51 -42.74 -24.16 0.73
N MET A 52 -42.50 -23.05 1.42
CA MET A 52 -43.35 -21.86 1.44
C MET A 52 -44.83 -22.20 1.67
N THR A 53 -45.19 -23.22 2.47
CA THR A 53 -46.62 -23.54 2.73
C THR A 53 -47.30 -22.46 3.57
N HIS A 54 -46.51 -21.73 4.32
CA HIS A 54 -46.88 -20.52 5.05
C HIS A 54 -45.95 -19.38 4.62
N PRO A 55 -46.30 -18.12 4.89
CA PRO A 55 -45.41 -16.97 4.67
C PRO A 55 -44.04 -17.21 5.32
N GLU A 56 -42.98 -16.99 4.53
CA GLU A 56 -41.61 -17.25 4.96
C GLU A 56 -40.97 -16.04 5.62
N THR A 57 -39.92 -16.28 6.39
CA THR A 57 -39.09 -15.18 6.88
C THR A 57 -38.33 -14.52 5.72
N HIS A 58 -38.46 -13.20 5.62
CA HIS A 58 -37.73 -12.34 4.68
C HIS A 58 -36.34 -12.01 5.23
N TYR A 59 -35.36 -11.83 4.35
CA TYR A 59 -33.99 -11.48 4.74
C TYR A 59 -33.62 -10.08 4.30
N LEU A 60 -32.77 -9.44 5.11
CA LEU A 60 -32.09 -8.21 4.73
C LEU A 60 -30.59 -8.36 4.98
N ILE A 61 -29.82 -8.22 3.91
CA ILE A 61 -28.36 -8.30 3.89
C ILE A 61 -27.81 -6.89 4.00
N GLN A 62 -27.22 -6.57 5.15
CA GLN A 62 -26.70 -5.24 5.45
C GLN A 62 -25.18 -5.24 5.36
N GLY A 63 -24.60 -4.23 4.74
CA GLY A 63 -23.16 -4.03 4.75
C GLY A 63 -22.73 -2.88 3.85
N VAL A 64 -21.52 -2.37 4.06
CA VAL A 64 -20.98 -1.23 3.32
C VAL A 64 -21.06 -1.42 1.80
N ARG A 65 -21.07 -0.32 1.04
CA ARG A 65 -20.98 -0.41 -0.43
C ARG A 65 -19.69 -1.16 -0.81
N GLY A 66 -19.81 -2.12 -1.72
CA GLY A 66 -18.70 -3.00 -2.08
C GLY A 66 -18.50 -4.23 -1.19
N ALA A 67 -19.33 -4.46 -0.17
CA ALA A 67 -19.24 -5.61 0.75
C ALA A 67 -19.56 -7.00 0.13
N GLY A 68 -20.05 -7.03 -1.12
CA GLY A 68 -20.45 -8.25 -1.84
C GLY A 68 -21.95 -8.59 -1.75
N LYS A 69 -22.82 -7.62 -1.43
CA LYS A 69 -24.29 -7.81 -1.33
C LYS A 69 -24.90 -8.28 -2.65
N THR A 70 -24.70 -7.52 -3.72
CA THR A 70 -25.16 -7.82 -5.07
C THR A 70 -24.69 -9.19 -5.55
N THR A 71 -23.42 -9.50 -5.29
CA THR A 71 -22.82 -10.79 -5.63
C THR A 71 -23.49 -11.94 -4.87
N LEU A 72 -23.80 -11.76 -3.58
CA LEU A 72 -24.50 -12.75 -2.76
C LEU A 72 -25.95 -12.97 -3.23
N LEU A 73 -26.68 -11.89 -3.54
CA LEU A 73 -28.04 -11.97 -4.10
C LEU A 73 -28.05 -12.70 -5.45
N SER A 74 -27.13 -12.33 -6.35
CA SER A 74 -27.00 -12.96 -7.68
C SER A 74 -26.61 -14.44 -7.55
N ARG A 75 -25.66 -14.77 -6.66
CA ARG A 75 -25.26 -16.16 -6.38
C ARG A 75 -26.43 -17.03 -5.92
N LEU A 76 -27.31 -16.50 -5.07
CA LEU A 76 -28.51 -17.20 -4.60
C LEU A 76 -29.53 -17.37 -5.74
N SER A 77 -29.78 -16.31 -6.51
CA SER A 77 -30.69 -16.35 -7.67
C SER A 77 -30.30 -17.45 -8.67
N TYR A 78 -29.01 -17.49 -9.08
CA TYR A 78 -28.52 -18.52 -10.00
C TYR A 78 -28.59 -19.93 -9.42
N GLU A 79 -28.36 -20.10 -8.11
CA GLU A 79 -28.48 -21.43 -7.50
C GLU A 79 -29.92 -21.95 -7.50
N ILE A 80 -30.92 -21.08 -7.33
CA ILE A 80 -32.34 -21.47 -7.41
C ILE A 80 -32.70 -21.86 -8.84
N ALA A 81 -32.26 -21.07 -9.82
CA ALA A 81 -32.55 -21.30 -11.24
C ALA A 81 -31.95 -22.63 -11.74
N GLU A 82 -30.77 -23.02 -11.24
CA GLU A 82 -30.07 -24.24 -11.63
C GLU A 82 -30.46 -25.49 -10.80
N ASP A 83 -31.14 -25.34 -9.66
CA ASP A 83 -31.54 -26.50 -8.84
C ASP A 83 -32.77 -27.21 -9.46
N ASP A 84 -32.59 -28.48 -9.82
CA ASP A 84 -33.61 -29.33 -10.49
C ASP A 84 -34.94 -29.49 -9.72
N LYS A 85 -34.94 -29.25 -8.41
CA LYS A 85 -36.12 -29.41 -7.55
C LYS A 85 -36.80 -28.06 -7.31
N LEU A 86 -36.04 -27.01 -7.01
CA LEU A 86 -36.56 -25.69 -6.69
C LEU A 86 -37.06 -24.95 -7.94
N SER A 87 -36.29 -24.95 -9.03
CA SER A 87 -36.62 -24.23 -10.28
C SER A 87 -38.01 -24.58 -10.85
N LYS A 88 -38.53 -25.77 -10.54
CA LYS A 88 -39.85 -26.24 -10.98
C LYS A 88 -41.03 -25.50 -10.35
N TRP A 89 -40.86 -24.94 -9.15
CA TRP A 89 -41.95 -24.29 -8.42
C TRP A 89 -41.58 -22.92 -7.84
N LEU A 90 -40.28 -22.60 -7.72
CA LEU A 90 -39.79 -21.34 -7.16
C LEU A 90 -39.05 -20.57 -8.25
N ILE A 91 -39.60 -19.42 -8.62
CA ILE A 91 -39.04 -18.53 -9.65
C ILE A 91 -38.19 -17.46 -8.96
N PRO A 92 -36.86 -17.39 -9.21
CA PRO A 92 -36.03 -16.31 -8.72
C PRO A 92 -36.21 -15.05 -9.59
N ILE A 93 -36.63 -13.95 -8.97
CA ILE A 93 -36.75 -12.64 -9.61
C ILE A 93 -35.61 -11.76 -9.10
N LEU A 94 -34.60 -11.52 -9.93
CA LEU A 94 -33.50 -10.60 -9.63
C LEU A 94 -33.80 -9.24 -10.27
N LEU A 95 -33.99 -8.21 -9.45
CA LEU A 95 -34.12 -6.83 -9.91
C LEU A 95 -32.73 -6.20 -10.13
N ASN A 96 -32.67 -5.21 -11.02
CA ASN A 96 -31.42 -4.51 -11.31
C ASN A 96 -30.97 -3.66 -10.10
N GLU A 97 -29.67 -3.33 -10.02
CA GLU A 97 -29.12 -2.49 -8.94
C GLU A 97 -29.73 -1.07 -8.91
N GLU A 98 -30.10 -0.54 -10.09
CA GLU A 98 -30.72 0.78 -10.28
C GLU A 98 -32.08 0.64 -10.99
N GLU A 99 -33.16 0.54 -10.23
CA GLU A 99 -34.53 0.46 -10.75
C GLU A 99 -35.26 1.80 -10.59
N TYR A 100 -34.80 2.85 -11.29
CA TYR A 100 -35.39 4.21 -11.22
C TYR A 100 -36.86 4.28 -11.66
N GLY A 101 -37.37 3.25 -12.35
CA GLY A 101 -38.77 3.18 -12.79
C GLY A 101 -39.75 2.74 -11.70
N ILE A 102 -39.27 2.29 -10.54
CA ILE A 102 -40.11 1.85 -9.42
C ILE A 102 -40.31 3.05 -8.49
N LEU A 103 -41.47 3.69 -8.62
CA LEU A 103 -41.84 4.91 -7.87
C LEU A 103 -42.99 4.67 -6.89
N SER A 104 -43.66 3.53 -7.00
CA SER A 104 -44.88 3.16 -6.27
C SER A 104 -44.93 1.65 -6.06
N LEU A 105 -45.80 1.19 -5.17
CA LEU A 105 -46.02 -0.25 -4.98
C LEU A 105 -46.59 -0.91 -6.25
N PHE A 106 -47.44 -0.20 -6.99
CA PHE A 106 -47.97 -0.71 -8.26
C PHE A 106 -46.85 -0.91 -9.29
N THR A 107 -45.96 0.08 -9.48
CA THR A 107 -44.84 -0.04 -10.42
C THR A 107 -43.86 -1.14 -10.02
N PHE A 108 -43.70 -1.41 -8.71
CA PHE A 108 -42.98 -2.59 -8.22
C PHE A 108 -43.64 -3.91 -8.66
N TRP A 109 -44.97 -4.03 -8.52
CA TRP A 109 -45.70 -5.22 -8.99
C TRP A 109 -45.68 -5.37 -10.51
N LEU A 110 -45.80 -4.27 -11.25
CA LEU A 110 -45.67 -4.25 -12.71
C LEU A 110 -44.30 -4.78 -13.15
N ARG A 111 -43.23 -4.35 -12.47
CA ARG A 111 -41.88 -4.84 -12.74
C ARG A 111 -41.72 -6.33 -12.44
N ILE A 112 -42.36 -6.82 -11.38
CA ILE A 112 -42.41 -8.26 -11.07
C ILE A 112 -43.17 -9.03 -12.17
N ALA A 113 -44.30 -8.52 -12.64
CA ALA A 113 -45.06 -9.13 -13.73
C ALA A 113 -44.27 -9.18 -15.04
N GLU A 114 -43.51 -8.12 -15.36
CA GLU A 114 -42.59 -8.07 -16.49
C GLU A 114 -41.51 -9.16 -16.37
N LYS A 115 -40.86 -9.27 -15.20
CA LYS A 115 -39.83 -10.29 -14.94
C LYS A 115 -40.38 -11.72 -15.01
N LEU A 116 -41.62 -11.94 -14.61
CA LEU A 116 -42.30 -13.22 -14.77
C LEU A 116 -42.56 -13.55 -16.25
N ALA A 117 -42.95 -12.56 -17.05
CA ALA A 117 -43.11 -12.74 -18.50
C ALA A 117 -41.77 -12.98 -19.22
N GLU A 118 -40.68 -12.35 -18.78
CA GLU A 118 -39.32 -12.64 -19.26
C GLU A 118 -38.89 -14.08 -18.92
N HIS A 119 -39.26 -14.58 -17.74
CA HIS A 119 -38.94 -15.94 -17.30
C HIS A 119 -39.69 -17.00 -18.10
N ASP A 120 -41.00 -16.84 -18.29
CA ASP A 120 -41.82 -17.73 -19.13
C ASP A 120 -42.94 -16.97 -19.83
N VAL A 121 -42.69 -16.65 -21.11
CA VAL A 121 -43.61 -15.91 -21.97
C VAL A 121 -44.95 -16.63 -22.11
N GLN A 122 -44.96 -17.97 -22.16
CA GLN A 122 -46.20 -18.72 -22.37
C GLN A 122 -47.12 -18.67 -21.14
N LEU A 123 -46.54 -18.63 -19.95
CA LEU A 123 -47.28 -18.67 -18.70
C LEU A 123 -47.71 -17.28 -18.20
N TYR A 124 -46.90 -16.25 -18.46
CA TYR A 124 -47.04 -14.95 -17.79
C TYR A 124 -47.16 -13.74 -18.72
N SER A 125 -47.08 -13.89 -20.05
CA SER A 125 -47.29 -12.74 -20.96
C SER A 125 -48.67 -12.12 -20.82
N GLU A 126 -49.71 -12.91 -20.56
CA GLU A 126 -51.07 -12.40 -20.34
C GLU A 126 -51.17 -11.63 -19.01
N LEU A 127 -50.55 -12.15 -17.94
CA LEU A 127 -50.46 -11.45 -16.65
C LEU A 127 -49.84 -10.06 -16.83
N PHE A 128 -48.71 -9.96 -17.52
CA PHE A 128 -48.03 -8.67 -17.72
C PHE A 128 -48.90 -7.66 -18.46
N GLN A 129 -49.59 -8.09 -19.53
CA GLN A 129 -50.50 -7.20 -20.27
C GLN A 129 -51.70 -6.75 -19.42
N GLN A 130 -52.26 -7.65 -18.60
CA GLN A 130 -53.36 -7.31 -17.70
C GLN A 130 -52.92 -6.28 -16.66
N VAL A 131 -51.77 -6.49 -16.00
CA VAL A 131 -51.23 -5.55 -15.00
C VAL A 131 -50.87 -4.20 -15.64
N LEU A 132 -50.27 -4.20 -16.83
CA LEU A 132 -49.93 -2.99 -17.57
C LEU A 132 -51.16 -2.13 -17.93
N SER A 133 -52.32 -2.75 -18.09
CA SER A 133 -53.58 -2.07 -18.43
C SER A 133 -54.36 -1.52 -17.23
N LEU A 134 -53.88 -1.72 -16.00
CA LEU A 134 -54.53 -1.24 -14.78
C LEU A 134 -54.27 0.24 -14.53
N ASP A 135 -55.22 0.90 -13.88
CA ASP A 135 -55.12 2.30 -13.42
C ASP A 135 -54.38 2.40 -12.07
N ASP A 136 -53.06 2.12 -12.05
CA ASP A 136 -52.15 2.27 -10.88
C ASP A 136 -52.65 1.58 -9.58
N ASP A 137 -53.44 0.50 -9.71
CA ASP A 137 -54.03 -0.21 -8.58
C ASP A 137 -53.12 -1.36 -8.11
N ALA A 138 -52.34 -1.10 -7.07
CA ALA A 138 -51.40 -2.06 -6.50
C ALA A 138 -52.06 -3.32 -5.91
N VAL A 139 -53.28 -3.21 -5.39
CA VAL A 139 -54.00 -4.34 -4.76
C VAL A 139 -54.44 -5.31 -5.86
N VAL A 140 -55.09 -4.80 -6.90
CA VAL A 140 -55.52 -5.61 -8.05
C VAL A 140 -54.33 -6.20 -8.78
N ALA A 141 -53.22 -5.46 -8.93
CA ALA A 141 -51.99 -5.97 -9.53
C ALA A 141 -51.46 -7.20 -8.78
N TRP A 142 -51.41 -7.15 -7.43
CA TRP A 142 -50.99 -8.30 -6.63
C TRP A 142 -51.97 -9.47 -6.70
N GLU A 143 -53.28 -9.23 -6.68
CA GLU A 143 -54.30 -10.29 -6.82
C GLU A 143 -54.16 -11.05 -8.15
N LEU A 144 -53.88 -10.34 -9.25
CA LEU A 144 -53.59 -10.94 -10.55
C LEU A 144 -52.31 -11.78 -10.51
N ILE A 145 -51.21 -11.24 -9.96
CA ILE A 145 -49.96 -11.99 -9.81
C ILE A 145 -50.21 -13.27 -9.01
N GLN A 146 -50.89 -13.17 -7.87
CA GLN A 146 -51.25 -14.31 -7.03
C GLN A 146 -52.11 -15.34 -7.78
N HIS A 147 -53.09 -14.90 -8.56
CA HIS A 147 -53.95 -15.78 -9.35
C HIS A 147 -53.13 -16.63 -10.34
N TYR A 148 -52.22 -16.01 -11.09
CA TYR A 148 -51.37 -16.73 -12.05
C TYR A 148 -50.36 -17.66 -11.36
N LEU A 149 -49.76 -17.22 -10.24
CA LEU A 149 -48.89 -18.07 -9.43
C LEU A 149 -49.62 -19.32 -8.92
N ASN A 150 -50.86 -19.17 -8.44
CA ASN A 150 -51.70 -20.30 -8.03
C ASN A 150 -52.06 -21.23 -9.20
N LYS A 151 -52.48 -20.66 -10.33
CA LYS A 151 -52.85 -21.39 -11.55
C LYS A 151 -51.70 -22.29 -12.02
N ASN A 152 -50.47 -21.76 -11.98
CA ASN A 152 -49.27 -22.46 -12.44
C ASN A 152 -48.58 -23.27 -11.33
N LYS A 153 -49.08 -23.23 -10.09
CA LYS A 153 -48.48 -23.85 -8.89
C LYS A 153 -47.04 -23.41 -8.64
N GLN A 154 -46.76 -22.15 -8.94
CA GLN A 154 -45.45 -21.51 -8.80
C GLN A 154 -45.48 -20.45 -7.70
N LYS A 155 -44.30 -20.08 -7.21
CA LYS A 155 -44.05 -19.05 -6.20
C LYS A 155 -42.84 -18.24 -6.62
N ILE A 156 -42.68 -17.06 -6.02
CA ILE A 156 -41.58 -16.16 -6.36
C ILE A 156 -40.70 -15.88 -5.14
N ILE A 157 -39.41 -15.73 -5.41
CA ILE A 157 -38.46 -15.15 -4.48
C ILE A 157 -37.80 -13.95 -5.15
N VAL A 158 -38.00 -12.78 -4.57
CA VAL A 158 -37.56 -11.51 -5.13
C VAL A 158 -36.26 -11.09 -4.44
N PHE A 159 -35.24 -10.85 -5.25
CA PHE A 159 -33.95 -10.34 -4.84
C PHE A 159 -33.85 -8.87 -5.26
N VAL A 160 -33.73 -7.99 -4.26
CA VAL A 160 -33.72 -6.53 -4.46
C VAL A 160 -32.44 -5.98 -3.87
N ASP A 161 -31.57 -5.37 -4.68
CA ASP A 161 -30.46 -4.60 -4.12
C ASP A 161 -30.95 -3.22 -3.66
N ASN A 162 -30.25 -2.62 -2.69
CA ASN A 162 -30.61 -1.31 -2.11
C ASN A 162 -32.10 -1.16 -1.73
N LEU A 163 -32.70 -2.19 -1.12
CA LEU A 163 -34.11 -2.26 -0.72
C LEU A 163 -34.58 -1.03 0.08
N GLY A 164 -33.70 -0.46 0.92
CA GLY A 164 -34.03 0.74 1.70
C GLY A 164 -34.21 2.01 0.86
N GLU A 165 -33.58 2.12 -0.30
CA GLU A 165 -33.76 3.24 -1.22
C GLU A 165 -35.03 3.06 -2.05
N LEU A 166 -35.25 1.85 -2.57
CA LEU A 166 -36.43 1.51 -3.37
C LEU A 166 -37.75 1.73 -2.61
N PHE A 167 -37.79 1.39 -1.32
CA PHE A 167 -39.01 1.59 -0.51
C PHE A 167 -39.14 2.99 0.07
N LYS A 168 -38.12 3.84 0.00
CA LYS A 168 -38.17 5.16 0.64
C LYS A 168 -39.22 6.09 0.03
N ASP A 169 -39.51 5.90 -1.24
CA ASP A 169 -40.43 6.76 -2.00
C ASP A 169 -41.90 6.32 -1.87
N PHE A 170 -42.17 5.17 -1.23
CA PHE A 170 -43.53 4.68 -1.00
C PHE A 170 -44.23 5.46 0.10
N ASP A 171 -45.53 5.64 -0.04
CA ASP A 171 -46.35 6.25 1.02
C ASP A 171 -46.69 5.26 2.15
N ASP A 172 -47.28 5.76 3.23
CA ASP A 172 -47.65 4.95 4.39
C ASP A 172 -48.67 3.83 4.06
N ILE A 173 -49.54 4.06 3.07
CA ILE A 173 -50.56 3.10 2.64
C ILE A 173 -49.90 1.96 1.86
N GLU A 174 -49.05 2.31 0.90
CA GLU A 174 -48.27 1.38 0.09
C GLU A 174 -47.35 0.52 0.97
N HIS A 175 -46.70 1.12 1.97
CA HIS A 175 -45.93 0.37 2.95
C HIS A 175 -46.77 -0.64 3.74
N ALA A 176 -47.98 -0.23 4.17
CA ALA A 176 -48.89 -1.13 4.88
C ALA A 176 -49.36 -2.28 3.99
N GLN A 177 -49.71 -1.99 2.74
CA GLN A 177 -50.11 -2.99 1.73
C GLN A 177 -48.98 -3.98 1.43
N LEU A 178 -47.76 -3.49 1.18
CA LEU A 178 -46.61 -4.36 0.95
C LEU A 178 -46.33 -5.23 2.18
N ARG A 179 -46.40 -4.67 3.38
CA ARG A 179 -46.23 -5.44 4.62
C ARG A 179 -47.30 -6.52 4.75
N GLU A 180 -48.56 -6.20 4.47
CA GLU A 180 -49.65 -7.16 4.48
C GLU A 180 -49.38 -8.31 3.52
N VAL A 181 -49.01 -8.00 2.28
CA VAL A 181 -48.70 -8.99 1.25
C VAL A 181 -47.59 -9.94 1.70
N LEU A 182 -46.47 -9.38 2.18
CA LEU A 182 -45.32 -10.16 2.64
C LEU A 182 -45.65 -10.98 3.91
N SER A 183 -46.53 -10.48 4.79
CA SER A 183 -46.91 -11.16 6.04
C SER A 183 -47.91 -12.29 5.86
N LEU A 184 -48.84 -12.15 4.91
CA LEU A 184 -49.99 -13.04 4.78
C LEU A 184 -49.87 -14.04 3.63
N HIS A 185 -49.08 -13.73 2.59
CA HIS A 185 -49.07 -14.55 1.39
C HIS A 185 -47.84 -15.46 1.27
N PRO A 186 -48.02 -16.79 1.20
CA PRO A 186 -46.94 -17.74 0.98
C PRO A 186 -46.36 -17.71 -0.45
N HIS A 187 -46.91 -16.91 -1.36
CA HIS A 187 -46.53 -16.87 -2.77
C HIS A 187 -45.26 -16.08 -3.03
N ILE A 188 -44.86 -15.22 -2.10
CA ILE A 188 -43.71 -14.33 -2.24
C ILE A 188 -42.76 -14.46 -1.06
N ARG A 189 -41.47 -14.44 -1.37
CA ARG A 189 -40.39 -14.26 -0.41
C ARG A 189 -39.48 -13.13 -0.88
N LEU A 190 -38.94 -12.36 0.06
CA LEU A 190 -38.13 -11.18 -0.25
C LEU A 190 -36.76 -11.30 0.43
N ILE A 191 -35.69 -11.08 -0.34
CA ILE A 191 -34.32 -11.01 0.14
C ILE A 191 -33.70 -9.72 -0.39
N GLY A 192 -33.48 -8.75 0.50
CA GLY A 192 -32.97 -7.44 0.14
C GLY A 192 -31.49 -7.23 0.49
N GLY A 193 -30.80 -6.38 -0.27
CA GLY A 193 -29.55 -5.74 0.13
C GLY A 193 -29.79 -4.33 0.68
N SER A 194 -28.99 -3.88 1.63
CA SER A 194 -28.98 -2.47 2.06
C SER A 194 -27.56 -1.99 2.38
N SER A 195 -27.21 -0.80 1.90
CA SER A 195 -25.94 -0.13 2.17
C SER A 195 -26.00 0.88 3.34
N GLN A 196 -27.12 0.93 4.07
CA GLN A 196 -27.28 1.78 5.25
C GLN A 196 -27.85 0.95 6.40
N SER A 197 -27.55 1.34 7.65
CA SER A 197 -28.21 0.71 8.80
C SER A 197 -29.72 0.98 8.72
N LEU A 198 -30.52 -0.08 8.80
CA LEU A 198 -31.98 -0.02 8.72
C LEU A 198 -32.56 0.79 9.89
N GLU A 199 -31.86 0.85 11.03
CA GLU A 199 -32.21 1.65 12.21
C GLU A 199 -32.35 3.16 11.89
N ALA A 200 -31.78 3.63 10.77
CA ALA A 200 -31.88 5.04 10.35
C ALA A 200 -33.12 5.35 9.49
N HIS A 201 -33.75 4.34 8.88
CA HIS A 201 -34.93 4.50 8.01
C HIS A 201 -36.22 4.08 8.70
N PHE A 202 -36.12 3.18 9.67
CA PHE A 202 -37.28 2.65 10.38
C PHE A 202 -37.22 3.11 11.82
N ASP A 203 -37.78 4.29 12.07
CA ASP A 203 -38.23 4.68 13.40
C ASP A 203 -39.00 3.51 14.05
N VAL A 204 -39.09 3.47 15.38
CA VAL A 204 -39.82 2.40 16.09
C VAL A 204 -41.31 2.30 15.65
N SER A 205 -41.83 3.34 14.98
CA SER A 205 -43.17 3.40 14.38
C SER A 205 -43.24 2.95 12.90
N ALA A 206 -42.13 2.56 12.28
CA ALA A 206 -42.09 2.37 10.83
C ALA A 206 -42.57 0.96 10.39
N PRO A 207 -43.17 0.82 9.19
CA PRO A 207 -43.93 -0.37 8.78
C PRO A 207 -43.12 -1.68 8.75
N PHE A 208 -41.80 -1.64 8.57
CA PHE A 208 -40.95 -2.84 8.53
C PHE A 208 -40.07 -3.05 9.76
N TYR A 209 -40.37 -2.40 10.89
CA TYR A 209 -39.64 -2.59 12.14
C TYR A 209 -39.63 -4.08 12.56
N GLN A 210 -38.43 -4.65 12.73
CA GLN A 210 -38.18 -6.08 13.04
C GLN A 210 -38.81 -7.10 12.06
N PHE A 211 -39.19 -6.67 10.85
CA PHE A 211 -39.83 -7.55 9.87
C PHE A 211 -38.84 -8.51 9.19
N PHE A 212 -37.61 -8.06 8.98
CA PHE A 212 -36.58 -8.82 8.27
C PHE A 212 -35.61 -9.50 9.22
N LYS A 213 -35.17 -10.72 8.85
CA LYS A 213 -34.03 -11.37 9.47
C LYS A 213 -32.73 -10.79 8.92
N LEU A 214 -31.97 -10.14 9.79
CA LEU A 214 -30.77 -9.40 9.41
C LEU A 214 -29.55 -10.32 9.22
N ILE A 215 -28.80 -10.08 8.15
CA ILE A 215 -27.49 -10.67 7.88
C ILE A 215 -26.50 -9.53 7.66
N ASN A 216 -25.61 -9.35 8.62
CA ASN A 216 -24.63 -8.28 8.60
C ASN A 216 -23.33 -8.78 7.97
N LEU A 217 -22.99 -8.26 6.79
CA LEU A 217 -21.71 -8.47 6.13
C LEU A 217 -20.65 -7.61 6.81
N LYS A 218 -19.81 -8.25 7.61
CA LYS A 218 -18.67 -7.61 8.28
C LYS A 218 -17.53 -7.37 7.29
N SER A 219 -16.62 -6.45 7.62
CA SER A 219 -15.33 -6.33 6.91
C SER A 219 -14.63 -7.68 6.81
N ILE A 220 -13.98 -7.97 5.68
CA ILE A 220 -13.31 -9.26 5.54
C ILE A 220 -12.14 -9.35 6.52
N ASN A 221 -12.03 -10.51 7.15
CA ASN A 221 -10.88 -10.81 8.00
C ASN A 221 -9.69 -11.32 7.17
N GLU A 222 -8.55 -11.52 7.83
CA GLU A 222 -7.32 -12.00 7.20
C GLU A 222 -7.49 -13.33 6.45
N THR A 223 -8.18 -14.32 7.05
CA THR A 223 -8.41 -15.61 6.39
C THR A 223 -9.28 -15.47 5.14
N GLU A 224 -10.34 -14.65 5.19
CA GLU A 224 -11.18 -14.33 4.03
C GLU A 224 -10.40 -13.55 2.97
N MET A 225 -9.45 -12.71 3.37
CA MET A 225 -8.58 -11.99 2.44
C MET A 225 -7.65 -12.94 1.68
N HIS A 226 -7.01 -13.90 2.36
CA HIS A 226 -6.21 -14.92 1.68
C HIS A 226 -7.03 -15.75 0.70
N GLU A 227 -8.25 -16.15 1.07
CA GLU A 227 -9.17 -16.85 0.16
C GLU A 227 -9.56 -15.99 -1.06
N LEU A 228 -9.77 -14.68 -0.86
CA LEU A 228 -10.07 -13.76 -1.96
C LEU A 228 -8.88 -13.62 -2.92
N LEU A 229 -7.67 -13.37 -2.39
CA LEU A 229 -6.47 -13.18 -3.20
C LEU A 229 -6.11 -14.45 -3.99
N ARG A 230 -6.22 -15.63 -3.38
CA ARG A 230 -6.02 -16.91 -4.08
C ARG A 230 -7.01 -17.12 -5.22
N SER A 231 -8.28 -16.78 -4.99
CA SER A 231 -9.32 -16.87 -6.03
C SER A 231 -9.02 -15.94 -7.21
N LEU A 232 -8.61 -14.69 -6.94
CA LEU A 232 -8.22 -13.74 -7.98
C LEU A 232 -6.98 -14.19 -8.75
N ALA A 233 -5.97 -14.74 -8.06
CA ALA A 233 -4.77 -15.28 -8.67
C ALA A 233 -5.09 -16.44 -9.63
N GLN A 234 -5.94 -17.38 -9.21
CA GLN A 234 -6.39 -18.50 -10.03
C GLN A 234 -7.10 -18.07 -11.32
N GLN A 235 -7.80 -16.94 -11.30
CA GLN A 235 -8.46 -16.37 -12.48
C GLN A 235 -7.51 -15.61 -13.41
N THR A 236 -6.30 -15.29 -12.93
CA THR A 236 -5.32 -14.50 -13.66
C THR A 236 -4.38 -15.41 -14.46
N ASN A 237 -3.45 -16.11 -13.79
CA ASN A 237 -2.51 -17.09 -14.39
C ASN A 237 -1.76 -17.88 -13.30
N GLU A 238 -0.98 -18.89 -13.70
CA GLU A 238 -0.19 -19.71 -12.75
C GLU A 238 0.91 -18.92 -12.02
N GLU A 239 1.47 -17.91 -12.67
CA GLU A 239 2.49 -17.02 -12.08
C GLU A 239 1.90 -16.24 -10.90
N ALA A 240 0.69 -15.70 -11.06
CA ALA A 240 -0.03 -14.98 -10.02
C ALA A 240 -0.31 -15.85 -8.79
N ILE A 241 -0.56 -17.14 -8.97
CA ILE A 241 -0.75 -18.07 -7.85
C ILE A 241 0.54 -18.16 -7.03
N LYS A 242 1.69 -18.33 -7.70
CA LYS A 242 2.99 -18.42 -7.01
C LYS A 242 3.30 -17.13 -6.24
N THR A 243 3.16 -15.99 -6.90
CA THR A 243 3.43 -14.67 -6.29
C THR A 243 2.54 -14.41 -5.08
N ILE A 244 1.24 -14.74 -5.13
CA ILE A 244 0.35 -14.54 -3.97
C ILE A 244 0.70 -15.49 -2.82
N GLU A 245 1.07 -16.75 -3.08
CA GLU A 245 1.50 -17.65 -1.99
C GLU A 245 2.83 -17.21 -1.37
N GLU A 246 3.76 -16.70 -2.18
CA GLU A 246 5.00 -16.07 -1.69
C GLU A 246 4.69 -14.86 -0.81
N ILE A 247 3.85 -13.92 -1.25
CA ILE A 247 3.47 -12.74 -0.47
C ILE A 247 2.76 -13.13 0.84
N ILE A 248 1.86 -14.12 0.83
CA ILE A 248 1.17 -14.58 2.05
C ILE A 248 2.17 -15.14 3.06
N THR A 249 3.23 -15.80 2.60
CA THR A 249 4.19 -16.50 3.47
C THR A 249 5.32 -15.59 3.95
N GLU A 250 5.89 -14.81 3.04
CA GLU A 250 7.09 -14.00 3.26
C GLU A 250 6.77 -12.55 3.66
N HIS A 251 5.61 -12.03 3.24
CA HIS A 251 5.22 -10.63 3.44
C HIS A 251 3.76 -10.44 3.93
N PRO A 252 3.32 -11.13 5.00
CA PRO A 252 1.95 -11.02 5.51
C PRO A 252 1.57 -9.59 5.93
N GLU A 253 2.54 -8.77 6.34
CA GLU A 253 2.35 -7.37 6.70
C GLU A 253 1.79 -6.52 5.54
N ARG A 254 2.14 -6.84 4.28
CA ARG A 254 1.60 -6.15 3.09
C ARG A 254 0.12 -6.41 2.92
N ILE A 255 -0.29 -7.67 3.11
CA ILE A 255 -1.69 -8.07 3.03
C ILE A 255 -2.50 -7.35 4.12
N GLU A 256 -1.97 -7.32 5.34
CA GLU A 256 -2.60 -6.61 6.45
C GLU A 256 -2.66 -5.09 6.20
N ALA A 257 -1.65 -4.50 5.59
CA ALA A 257 -1.65 -3.10 5.17
C ALA A 257 -2.80 -2.81 4.19
N VAL A 258 -2.94 -3.59 3.10
CA VAL A 258 -4.09 -3.45 2.18
C VAL A 258 -5.40 -3.63 2.94
N ARG A 259 -5.50 -4.63 3.82
CA ARG A 259 -6.74 -4.91 4.54
C ARG A 259 -7.19 -3.73 5.39
N ARG A 260 -6.25 -3.10 6.11
CA ARG A 260 -6.51 -1.90 6.92
C ARG A 260 -6.87 -0.71 6.05
N LEU A 261 -6.18 -0.53 4.92
CA LEU A 261 -6.44 0.59 4.02
C LEU A 261 -7.84 0.51 3.38
N THR A 262 -8.24 -0.70 3.03
CA THR A 262 -9.53 -0.99 2.41
C THR A 262 -10.65 -1.16 3.42
N ASP A 263 -10.36 -1.12 4.73
CA ASP A 263 -11.26 -1.54 5.82
C ASP A 263 -11.90 -2.92 5.55
N GLY A 264 -11.19 -3.80 4.85
CA GLY A 264 -11.67 -5.12 4.47
C GLY A 264 -12.84 -5.08 3.47
N VAL A 265 -12.97 -4.04 2.64
CA VAL A 265 -14.00 -3.94 1.59
C VAL A 265 -13.57 -4.76 0.36
N PRO A 266 -14.28 -5.84 0.00
CA PRO A 266 -13.90 -6.72 -1.12
C PRO A 266 -13.67 -5.98 -2.44
N ARG A 267 -14.57 -5.06 -2.83
CA ARG A 267 -14.45 -4.31 -4.08
C ARG A 267 -13.13 -3.54 -4.15
N THR A 268 -12.75 -2.84 -3.08
CA THR A 268 -11.50 -2.07 -3.01
C THR A 268 -10.28 -3.00 -2.99
N ILE A 269 -10.38 -4.17 -2.37
CA ILE A 269 -9.30 -5.18 -2.38
C ILE A 269 -9.08 -5.73 -3.79
N VAL A 270 -10.14 -6.05 -4.52
CA VAL A 270 -10.05 -6.52 -5.91
C VAL A 270 -9.39 -5.45 -6.79
N LEU A 271 -9.71 -4.17 -6.57
CA LEU A 271 -9.09 -3.04 -7.26
C LEU A 271 -7.57 -2.93 -6.98
N LEU A 272 -7.16 -3.20 -5.74
CA LEU A 272 -5.74 -3.16 -5.34
C LEU A 272 -4.99 -4.47 -5.61
N PHE A 273 -5.64 -5.49 -6.17
CA PHE A 273 -5.02 -6.77 -6.47
C PHE A 273 -3.78 -6.64 -7.36
N GLN A 274 -3.85 -5.78 -8.39
CA GLN A 274 -2.70 -5.54 -9.28
C GLN A 274 -1.51 -4.92 -8.54
N ILE A 275 -1.76 -4.02 -7.57
CA ILE A 275 -0.71 -3.42 -6.74
C ILE A 275 -0.06 -4.47 -5.85
N ILE A 276 -0.84 -5.39 -5.28
CA ILE A 276 -0.31 -6.52 -4.50
C ILE A 276 0.56 -7.40 -5.39
N MET A 277 0.08 -7.73 -6.59
CA MET A 277 0.76 -8.57 -7.57
C MET A 277 2.10 -8.02 -8.05
N GLU A 278 2.19 -6.71 -8.28
CA GLU A 278 3.45 -6.08 -8.68
C GLU A 278 4.42 -5.84 -7.52
N GLY A 279 3.90 -5.93 -6.29
CA GLY A 279 4.65 -5.69 -5.06
C GLY A 279 5.10 -4.24 -4.94
N ALA A 280 6.27 -4.04 -4.38
CA ALA A 280 6.85 -2.73 -4.23
C ALA A 280 7.87 -2.47 -5.35
N LYS A 281 7.36 -2.26 -6.57
CA LYS A 281 8.09 -1.63 -7.70
C LYS A 281 7.68 -0.17 -7.91
N GLU A 282 8.43 0.63 -8.67
CA GLU A 282 8.02 2.00 -9.05
C GLU A 282 6.67 1.99 -9.79
N SER A 283 6.44 0.94 -10.59
CA SER A 283 5.16 0.69 -11.26
C SER A 283 3.99 0.65 -10.29
N SER A 284 4.17 0.16 -9.05
CA SER A 284 3.07 0.01 -8.10
C SER A 284 2.47 1.36 -7.64
N TYR A 285 3.24 2.45 -7.68
CA TYR A 285 2.71 3.79 -7.49
C TYR A 285 1.86 4.24 -8.69
N ALA A 286 2.30 3.96 -9.92
CA ALA A 286 1.51 4.25 -11.12
C ALA A 286 0.18 3.49 -11.11
N TYR A 287 0.18 2.21 -10.70
CA TYR A 287 -1.06 1.46 -10.48
C TYR A 287 -1.91 2.00 -9.35
N LEU A 288 -1.32 2.56 -8.30
CA LEU A 288 -2.07 3.24 -7.24
C LEU A 288 -2.80 4.46 -7.80
N GLU A 289 -2.14 5.29 -8.61
CA GLU A 289 -2.79 6.43 -9.28
C GLU A 289 -3.90 5.97 -10.24
N GLU A 290 -3.64 4.95 -11.05
CA GLU A 290 -4.64 4.37 -11.95
C GLU A 290 -5.84 3.79 -11.17
N THR A 291 -5.57 3.11 -10.06
CA THR A 291 -6.61 2.52 -9.21
C THR A 291 -7.47 3.62 -8.58
N ILE A 292 -6.85 4.69 -8.10
CA ILE A 292 -7.55 5.86 -7.56
C ILE A 292 -8.46 6.46 -8.62
N ASP A 293 -8.00 6.59 -9.87
CA ASP A 293 -8.83 7.08 -10.96
C ASP A 293 -10.03 6.14 -11.23
N LYS A 294 -9.79 4.82 -11.34
CA LYS A 294 -10.84 3.80 -11.49
C LYS A 294 -11.87 3.85 -10.35
N THR A 295 -11.45 4.16 -9.13
CA THR A 295 -12.37 4.26 -7.98
C THR A 295 -13.16 5.57 -7.91
N THR A 296 -12.86 6.55 -8.75
CA THR A 296 -13.50 7.87 -8.73
C THR A 296 -15.03 7.84 -8.78
N PRO A 297 -15.68 7.04 -9.64
CA PRO A 297 -17.14 6.95 -9.65
C PRO A 297 -17.69 6.51 -8.29
N LEU A 298 -17.07 5.50 -7.66
CA LEU A 298 -17.51 4.93 -6.38
C LEU A 298 -17.54 5.99 -5.27
N TYR A 299 -16.44 6.73 -5.10
CA TYR A 299 -16.32 7.71 -4.01
C TYR A 299 -17.06 9.01 -4.31
N LYS A 300 -17.19 9.38 -5.59
CA LYS A 300 -18.02 10.51 -5.99
C LYS A 300 -19.49 10.27 -5.65
N HIS A 301 -20.04 9.11 -6.01
CA HIS A 301 -21.42 8.76 -5.64
C HIS A 301 -21.63 8.76 -4.12
N ARG A 302 -20.68 8.19 -3.35
CA ARG A 302 -20.73 8.23 -1.88
C ARG A 302 -20.77 9.66 -1.34
N MET A 303 -20.05 10.59 -1.95
CA MET A 303 -20.12 12.01 -1.59
C MET A 303 -21.44 12.64 -2.02
N ASP A 304 -21.93 12.35 -3.23
CA ASP A 304 -23.12 12.98 -3.79
C ASP A 304 -24.39 12.72 -2.97
N ASP A 305 -24.50 11.53 -2.36
CA ASP A 305 -25.59 11.11 -1.48
C ASP A 305 -25.65 11.85 -0.13
N LEU A 306 -24.59 12.57 0.24
CA LEU A 306 -24.51 13.29 1.51
C LEU A 306 -25.20 14.64 1.42
N SER A 307 -25.86 15.05 2.51
CA SER A 307 -26.40 16.41 2.66
C SER A 307 -25.28 17.47 2.64
N ARG A 308 -25.62 18.74 2.37
CA ARG A 308 -24.61 19.83 2.32
C ARG A 308 -23.75 19.92 3.58
N GLN A 309 -24.34 19.75 4.76
CA GLN A 309 -23.60 19.78 6.04
C GLN A 309 -22.69 18.55 6.19
N GLN A 310 -23.19 17.37 5.82
CA GLN A 310 -22.40 16.14 5.83
C GLN A 310 -21.23 16.20 4.86
N LYS A 311 -21.42 16.73 3.64
CA LYS A 311 -20.34 16.96 2.67
C LYS A 311 -19.22 17.83 3.26
N ALA A 312 -19.56 18.91 3.96
CA ALA A 312 -18.57 19.77 4.61
C ALA A 312 -17.81 19.05 5.73
N ILE A 313 -18.51 18.29 6.58
CA ILE A 313 -17.89 17.51 7.66
C ILE A 313 -16.97 16.43 7.10
N VAL A 314 -17.44 15.64 6.12
CA VAL A 314 -16.66 14.57 5.49
C VAL A 314 -15.47 15.14 4.73
N HIS A 315 -15.60 16.28 4.04
CA HIS A 315 -14.46 16.98 3.44
C HIS A 315 -13.38 17.29 4.48
N THR A 316 -13.75 17.86 5.62
CA THR A 316 -12.81 18.19 6.71
C THR A 316 -12.12 16.94 7.27
N ILE A 317 -12.86 15.86 7.54
CA ILE A 317 -12.26 14.63 8.07
C ILE A 317 -11.40 13.94 7.00
N ALA A 318 -11.85 13.87 5.74
CA ALA A 318 -11.12 13.22 4.65
C ALA A 318 -9.84 13.98 4.25
N MET A 319 -9.78 15.30 4.51
CA MET A 319 -8.58 16.11 4.33
C MET A 319 -7.51 15.88 5.40
N ASN A 320 -7.81 15.14 6.47
CA ASN A 320 -6.85 14.83 7.52
C ASN A 320 -6.64 13.32 7.57
N TRP A 321 -5.38 12.88 7.58
CA TRP A 321 -5.08 11.46 7.71
C TRP A 321 -5.47 10.98 9.12
N ASP A 322 -5.04 11.71 10.15
CA ASP A 322 -5.30 11.38 11.54
C ASP A 322 -6.74 11.67 11.97
N ALA A 323 -7.18 10.99 13.04
CA ALA A 323 -8.52 11.15 13.57
C ALA A 323 -8.72 12.54 14.20
N MET A 324 -9.92 13.10 14.06
CA MET A 324 -10.25 14.44 14.53
C MET A 324 -11.31 14.42 15.62
N SER A 325 -11.23 15.34 16.58
CA SER A 325 -12.27 15.57 17.56
C SER A 325 -13.43 16.37 16.98
N THR A 326 -14.63 16.24 17.60
CA THR A 326 -15.80 17.06 17.23
C THR A 326 -15.50 18.56 17.27
N LYS A 327 -14.64 19.01 18.20
CA LYS A 327 -14.28 20.42 18.37
C LYS A 327 -13.48 20.92 17.17
N GLU A 328 -12.44 20.20 16.77
CA GLU A 328 -11.61 20.55 15.61
C GLU A 328 -12.43 20.55 14.32
N ILE A 329 -13.33 19.58 14.15
CA ILE A 329 -14.24 19.53 13.00
C ILE A 329 -15.16 20.75 13.00
N ALA A 330 -15.73 21.12 14.13
CA ALA A 330 -16.61 22.29 14.24
C ALA A 330 -15.87 23.60 13.94
N GLU A 331 -14.64 23.74 14.42
CA GLU A 331 -13.79 24.91 14.15
C GLU A 331 -13.46 25.05 12.66
N GLN A 332 -13.04 23.95 12.00
CA GLN A 332 -12.69 23.98 10.58
C GLN A 332 -13.90 24.15 9.66
N THR A 333 -15.04 23.51 9.99
CA THR A 333 -16.28 23.63 9.20
C THR A 333 -17.06 24.91 9.50
N ARG A 334 -16.75 25.61 10.59
CA ARG A 334 -17.50 26.76 11.13
C ARG A 334 -18.97 26.43 11.43
N LEU A 335 -19.28 25.16 11.69
CA LEU A 335 -20.62 24.70 12.07
C LEU A 335 -20.75 24.65 13.60
N PRO A 336 -21.96 24.84 14.16
CA PRO A 336 -22.18 24.66 15.58
C PRO A 336 -21.85 23.23 16.03
N SER A 337 -21.09 23.08 17.11
CA SER A 337 -20.65 21.76 17.62
C SER A 337 -21.81 20.77 17.82
N LYS A 338 -22.97 21.23 18.30
CA LYS A 338 -24.19 20.40 18.44
C LYS A 338 -24.68 19.83 17.09
N THR A 339 -24.56 20.62 16.02
CA THR A 339 -24.92 20.18 14.66
C THR A 339 -23.93 19.15 14.16
N VAL A 340 -22.62 19.40 14.35
CA VAL A 340 -21.56 18.45 13.99
C VAL A 340 -21.75 17.12 14.69
N SER A 341 -21.97 17.11 16.02
CA SER A 341 -22.24 15.88 16.78
C SER A 341 -23.43 15.08 16.22
N ALA A 342 -24.54 15.76 15.91
CA ALA A 342 -25.72 15.09 15.35
C ALA A 342 -25.47 14.50 13.95
N GLN A 343 -24.71 15.22 13.10
CA GLN A 343 -24.36 14.74 11.77
C GLN A 343 -23.34 13.60 11.80
N LEU A 344 -22.41 13.59 12.76
CA LEU A 344 -21.44 12.51 12.94
C LEU A 344 -22.13 11.18 13.27
N VAL A 345 -23.16 11.20 14.12
CA VAL A 345 -23.98 10.01 14.40
C VAL A 345 -24.64 9.47 13.12
N LYS A 346 -25.20 10.36 12.30
CA LYS A 346 -25.79 9.98 11.00
C LYS A 346 -24.75 9.42 10.03
N LEU A 347 -23.57 10.04 9.95
CA LEU A 347 -22.47 9.57 9.10
C LEU A 347 -21.93 8.20 9.54
N GLN A 348 -21.95 7.91 10.84
CA GLN A 348 -21.61 6.59 11.37
C GLN A 348 -22.65 5.54 10.97
N GLN A 349 -23.94 5.86 11.04
CA GLN A 349 -25.03 4.98 10.57
C GLN A 349 -24.97 4.71 9.05
N GLN A 350 -24.45 5.68 8.30
CA GLN A 350 -24.17 5.56 6.85
C GLN A 350 -22.82 4.90 6.54
N TRP A 351 -22.07 4.46 7.55
CA TRP A 351 -20.74 3.83 7.43
C TRP A 351 -19.69 4.67 6.68
N VAL A 352 -19.77 6.00 6.79
CA VAL A 352 -18.78 6.92 6.19
C VAL A 352 -17.64 7.22 7.17
N VAL A 353 -17.99 7.34 8.45
CA VAL A 353 -17.08 7.75 9.54
C VAL A 353 -17.16 6.72 10.66
N ASP A 354 -16.02 6.36 11.22
CA ASP A 354 -15.92 5.57 12.45
C ASP A 354 -15.59 6.47 13.65
N LYS A 355 -16.07 6.04 14.81
CA LYS A 355 -15.85 6.70 16.10
C LYS A 355 -14.80 5.90 16.87
N ILE A 356 -13.71 6.57 17.26
CA ILE A 356 -12.70 6.04 18.16
C ILE A 356 -13.03 6.53 19.56
N GLU A 357 -13.35 5.58 20.43
CA GLU A 357 -13.65 5.88 21.83
C GLU A 357 -12.36 6.24 22.57
N THR A 358 -12.47 7.21 23.48
CA THR A 358 -11.36 7.68 24.32
C THR A 358 -11.82 7.60 25.76
N ASP A 359 -10.88 7.65 26.71
CA ASP A 359 -11.19 7.63 28.15
C ASP A 359 -11.95 8.88 28.63
N THR A 360 -12.17 9.84 27.73
CA THR A 360 -12.88 11.09 28.00
C THR A 360 -14.17 11.19 27.19
N LYS A 361 -14.98 12.21 27.46
CA LYS A 361 -16.17 12.51 26.63
C LYS A 361 -15.83 12.99 25.21
N ASN A 362 -14.56 13.24 24.92
CA ASN A 362 -14.09 13.75 23.64
C ASN A 362 -13.60 12.59 22.77
N HIS A 363 -14.55 11.98 22.05
CA HIS A 363 -14.25 10.94 21.07
C HIS A 363 -13.61 11.51 19.80
N LEU A 364 -12.85 10.67 19.11
CA LEU A 364 -12.24 11.01 17.83
C LEU A 364 -13.00 10.35 16.69
N TYR A 365 -12.94 10.96 15.51
CA TYR A 365 -13.67 10.54 14.33
C TYR A 365 -12.72 10.43 13.15
N ILE A 366 -12.87 9.36 12.38
CA ILE A 366 -11.98 9.04 11.26
C ILE A 366 -12.82 8.53 10.09
N ILE A 367 -12.37 8.76 8.85
CA ILE A 367 -12.99 8.10 7.70
C ILE A 367 -12.85 6.59 7.87
N LYS A 368 -13.96 5.86 7.71
CA LYS A 368 -14.03 4.40 7.87
C LYS A 368 -13.06 3.67 6.93
N GLU A 369 -13.16 3.96 5.63
CA GLU A 369 -12.30 3.37 4.60
C GLU A 369 -11.12 4.30 4.29
N ARG A 370 -9.89 3.93 4.66
CA ARG A 370 -8.71 4.81 4.48
C ARG A 370 -8.42 5.08 3.01
N PHE A 371 -8.73 4.16 2.11
CA PHE A 371 -8.59 4.38 0.66
C PHE A 371 -9.47 5.53 0.15
N PHE A 372 -10.64 5.77 0.78
CA PHE A 372 -11.45 6.95 0.48
C PHE A 372 -10.75 8.26 0.89
N ASN A 373 -10.02 8.25 2.00
CA ASN A 373 -9.18 9.36 2.44
C ASN A 373 -8.06 9.65 1.41
N ILE A 374 -7.38 8.59 0.93
CA ILE A 374 -6.35 8.67 -0.11
C ILE A 374 -6.89 9.31 -1.39
N TRP A 375 -8.00 8.80 -1.91
CA TRP A 375 -8.66 9.36 -3.10
C TRP A 375 -8.98 10.85 -2.92
N TYR A 376 -9.44 11.24 -1.73
CA TYR A 376 -9.77 12.63 -1.42
C TYR A 376 -8.52 13.53 -1.41
N LEU A 377 -7.45 13.10 -0.73
CA LEU A 377 -6.19 13.84 -0.63
C LEU A 377 -5.50 13.96 -2.00
N MET A 378 -5.58 12.94 -2.85
CA MET A 378 -5.03 13.00 -4.19
C MET A 378 -5.78 13.96 -5.11
N ARG A 379 -7.11 14.04 -4.97
CA ARG A 379 -7.96 14.85 -5.85
C ARG A 379 -8.05 16.32 -5.43
N TYR A 380 -8.10 16.56 -4.13
CA TYR A 380 -8.36 17.88 -3.56
C TYR A 380 -7.17 18.49 -2.81
N GLY A 381 -6.14 17.69 -2.49
CA GLY A 381 -4.90 18.20 -1.94
C GLY A 381 -4.13 18.97 -3.01
N ASN A 382 -3.70 20.19 -2.69
CA ASN A 382 -2.85 20.98 -3.58
C ASN A 382 -1.50 20.27 -3.78
N GLN A 383 -0.80 20.54 -4.90
CA GLN A 383 0.55 19.99 -5.15
C GLN A 383 1.55 20.32 -4.04
N THR A 384 1.32 21.41 -3.29
CA THR A 384 2.14 21.85 -2.14
C THR A 384 1.55 21.45 -0.79
N ASP A 385 0.47 20.68 -0.76
CA ASP A 385 -0.18 20.30 0.48
C ASP A 385 0.59 19.16 1.14
N LYS A 386 1.23 19.46 2.27
CA LYS A 386 1.91 18.49 3.17
C LYS A 386 1.07 17.22 3.35
N ARG A 387 -0.25 17.38 3.45
CA ARG A 387 -1.21 16.27 3.63
C ARG A 387 -1.18 15.23 2.50
N ARG A 388 -0.93 15.64 1.25
CA ARG A 388 -0.82 14.73 0.09
C ARG A 388 0.45 13.87 0.16
N VAL A 389 1.51 14.39 0.75
CA VAL A 389 2.75 13.64 1.00
C VAL A 389 2.57 12.71 2.20
N LEU A 390 1.98 13.22 3.29
CA LEU A 390 1.83 12.50 4.55
C LEU A 390 1.11 11.16 4.42
N TRP A 391 -0.02 11.08 3.71
CA TRP A 391 -0.73 9.80 3.58
C TRP A 391 0.10 8.76 2.82
N LEU A 392 0.81 9.19 1.77
CA LEU A 392 1.61 8.30 0.94
C LEU A 392 2.82 7.82 1.74
N THR A 393 3.42 8.69 2.55
CA THR A 393 4.43 8.31 3.53
C THR A 393 3.90 7.24 4.48
N ARG A 394 2.74 7.45 5.11
CA ARG A 394 2.14 6.46 6.03
C ARG A 394 1.76 5.15 5.33
N PHE A 395 1.32 5.23 4.07
CA PHE A 395 1.07 4.05 3.23
C PHE A 395 2.36 3.27 3.01
N LEU A 396 3.41 3.92 2.50
CA LEU A 396 4.70 3.30 2.23
C LEU A 396 5.33 2.73 3.50
N GLU A 397 5.23 3.43 4.64
CA GLU A 397 5.70 2.95 5.94
C GLU A 397 4.96 1.70 6.43
N SER A 398 3.71 1.51 6.01
CA SER A 398 2.94 0.30 6.32
C SER A 398 3.13 -0.80 5.27
N TRP A 399 3.50 -0.44 4.05
CA TRP A 399 3.61 -1.33 2.90
C TRP A 399 5.00 -1.95 2.75
N CYS A 400 6.02 -1.14 3.02
CA CYS A 400 7.42 -1.47 2.87
C CYS A 400 8.05 -1.62 4.25
N ASP A 401 9.03 -2.51 4.36
CA ASP A 401 9.96 -2.49 5.47
C ASP A 401 10.98 -1.35 5.33
N GLU A 402 11.80 -1.14 6.35
CA GLU A 402 12.81 -0.07 6.38
C GLU A 402 13.83 -0.24 5.23
N ARG A 403 14.21 -1.49 4.90
CA ARG A 403 15.12 -1.80 3.79
C ARG A 403 14.58 -1.33 2.46
N GLU A 404 13.34 -1.73 2.18
CA GLU A 404 12.67 -1.47 0.93
C GLU A 404 12.39 0.02 0.73
N LEU A 405 12.04 0.75 1.81
CA LEU A 405 11.89 2.21 1.76
C LEU A 405 13.19 2.91 1.35
N SER A 406 14.31 2.54 1.96
CA SER A 406 15.61 3.15 1.69
C SER A 406 16.15 2.78 0.31
N THR A 407 15.97 1.54 -0.15
CA THR A 407 16.29 1.15 -1.54
C THR A 407 15.47 1.94 -2.55
N ARG A 408 14.16 2.08 -2.33
CA ARG A 408 13.28 2.85 -3.22
C ARG A 408 13.62 4.33 -3.26
N PHE A 409 14.03 4.90 -2.12
CA PHE A 409 14.47 6.29 -2.07
C PHE A 409 15.70 6.53 -2.94
N LEU A 410 16.64 5.58 -2.98
CA LEU A 410 17.77 5.62 -3.90
C LEU A 410 17.37 5.47 -5.36
N GLU A 411 16.57 4.46 -5.67
CA GLU A 411 16.09 4.23 -7.05
C GLU A 411 15.38 5.48 -7.58
N ALA A 412 14.52 6.09 -6.76
CA ALA A 412 13.85 7.34 -7.11
C ALA A 412 14.84 8.50 -7.30
N ALA A 413 15.82 8.68 -6.41
CA ALA A 413 16.84 9.71 -6.55
C ALA A 413 17.69 9.53 -7.82
N PHE A 414 18.12 8.29 -8.08
CA PHE A 414 18.91 7.91 -9.23
C PHE A 414 18.16 8.14 -10.55
N ASN A 415 16.90 7.74 -10.61
CA ASN A 415 16.05 7.93 -11.79
C ASN A 415 15.82 9.42 -12.09
N ILE A 416 15.73 10.26 -11.05
CA ILE A 416 15.66 11.73 -11.18
C ILE A 416 16.97 12.30 -11.73
N GLU A 417 18.14 11.88 -11.21
CA GLU A 417 19.44 12.36 -11.69
C GLU A 417 19.73 11.96 -13.14
N THR A 418 19.42 10.72 -13.49
CA THR A 418 19.72 10.13 -14.81
C THR A 418 18.64 10.42 -15.86
N ASN A 419 17.54 11.08 -15.48
CA ASN A 419 16.40 11.40 -16.36
C ASN A 419 15.80 10.15 -17.06
N GLN A 420 16.00 8.96 -16.48
CA GLN A 420 15.61 7.69 -17.10
C GLN A 420 14.09 7.45 -17.01
N THR A 421 13.42 8.00 -16.00
CA THR A 421 11.95 7.89 -15.81
C THR A 421 11.34 9.19 -15.26
N ASN A 422 10.05 9.40 -15.54
CA ASN A 422 9.27 10.47 -14.88
C ASN A 422 8.85 10.00 -13.48
N VAL A 423 9.77 10.07 -12.52
CA VAL A 423 9.45 9.82 -11.11
C VAL A 423 8.45 10.87 -10.63
N SER A 424 7.39 10.44 -9.94
CA SER A 424 6.41 11.37 -9.35
C SER A 424 7.05 12.19 -8.22
N ASP A 425 6.97 13.53 -8.30
CA ASP A 425 7.43 14.45 -7.25
C ASP A 425 6.81 14.12 -5.88
N VAL A 426 5.56 13.63 -5.88
CA VAL A 426 4.83 13.25 -4.66
C VAL A 426 5.38 11.96 -4.06
N TYR A 427 5.73 10.99 -4.90
CA TYR A 427 6.35 9.73 -4.46
C TYR A 427 7.72 9.98 -3.82
N PHE A 428 8.57 10.76 -4.48
CA PHE A 428 9.87 11.14 -3.94
C PHE A 428 9.73 11.93 -2.62
N SER A 429 8.82 12.91 -2.58
CA SER A 429 8.56 13.69 -1.37
C SER A 429 8.04 12.81 -0.23
N ALA A 430 7.27 11.75 -0.52
CA ALA A 430 6.74 10.85 0.50
C ALA A 430 7.81 9.95 1.11
N LEU A 431 8.75 9.46 0.30
CA LEU A 431 9.93 8.75 0.77
C LEU A 431 10.80 9.69 1.62
N LEU A 432 11.06 10.91 1.15
CA LEU A 432 11.81 11.92 1.90
C LEU A 432 11.15 12.28 3.24
N ALA A 433 9.82 12.30 3.30
CA ALA A 433 9.09 12.60 4.52
C ALA A 433 9.00 11.42 5.51
N SER A 434 9.44 10.20 5.12
CA SER A 434 9.34 9.04 6.00
C SER A 434 10.23 9.17 7.24
N GLU A 435 9.65 8.86 8.39
CA GLU A 435 10.34 8.83 9.69
C GLU A 435 11.20 7.57 9.83
N LYS A 436 10.97 6.56 8.99
CA LYS A 436 11.73 5.30 8.95
C LYS A 436 13.07 5.41 8.22
N ILE A 437 13.30 6.48 7.46
CA ILE A 437 14.57 6.73 6.74
C ILE A 437 15.39 7.75 7.55
N ASP A 438 16.67 7.46 7.77
CA ASP A 438 17.59 8.35 8.50
C ASP A 438 17.70 9.74 7.87
N SER A 439 17.75 10.78 8.71
CA SER A 439 17.71 12.17 8.28
C SER A 439 18.99 12.67 7.61
N GLU A 440 20.16 12.15 7.99
CA GLU A 440 21.42 12.53 7.36
C GLU A 440 21.57 11.87 5.99
N ILE A 441 21.06 10.65 5.82
CA ILE A 441 20.98 9.98 4.52
C ILE A 441 20.10 10.78 3.55
N LYS A 442 18.91 11.17 4.01
CA LYS A 442 18.01 12.06 3.25
C LYS A 442 18.71 13.33 2.82
N LYS A 443 19.44 13.97 3.75
CA LYS A 443 20.20 15.18 3.48
C LYS A 443 21.31 14.96 2.47
N SER A 444 22.10 13.90 2.59
CA SER A 444 23.19 13.58 1.66
C SER A 444 22.71 13.36 0.23
N ILE A 445 21.58 12.67 0.05
CA ILE A 445 21.00 12.44 -1.27
C ILE A 445 20.46 13.75 -1.87
N VAL A 446 19.76 14.54 -1.07
CA VAL A 446 19.26 15.85 -1.51
C VAL A 446 20.41 16.80 -1.86
N ASP A 447 21.45 16.90 -1.03
CA ASP A 447 22.60 17.78 -1.25
C ASP A 447 23.43 17.34 -2.49
N GLY A 448 23.47 16.04 -2.79
CA GLY A 448 24.17 15.47 -3.94
C GLY A 448 23.45 15.61 -5.28
N MET A 449 22.13 15.81 -5.28
CA MET A 449 21.36 15.99 -6.51
C MET A 449 21.61 17.38 -7.13
N GLN A 450 22.12 17.42 -8.35
CA GLN A 450 22.20 18.64 -9.15
C GLN A 450 20.78 19.08 -9.56
N PHE A 451 20.08 19.81 -8.70
CA PHE A 451 18.71 20.28 -8.93
C PHE A 451 18.60 21.20 -10.16
N ARG A 452 18.41 20.62 -11.35
CA ARG A 452 17.90 21.34 -12.51
C ARG A 452 16.39 21.51 -12.36
N ASN A 453 16.00 22.62 -11.74
CA ASN A 453 14.71 23.30 -11.92
C ASN A 453 13.47 22.39 -12.14
N LYS A 454 12.93 21.80 -11.07
CA LYS A 454 11.47 21.55 -10.94
C LYS A 454 11.03 21.79 -9.50
N GLY A 455 9.78 22.22 -9.37
CA GLY A 455 9.27 23.05 -8.28
C GLY A 455 9.31 22.44 -6.87
N ARG A 456 9.63 23.30 -5.91
CA ARG A 456 9.16 23.32 -4.52
C ARG A 456 8.90 21.94 -3.88
N MET A 457 9.97 21.21 -3.59
CA MET A 457 9.91 20.12 -2.61
C MET A 457 9.41 20.66 -1.27
N ILE A 458 8.53 19.89 -0.64
CA ILE A 458 7.96 20.24 0.65
C ILE A 458 8.97 19.84 1.73
N ASP A 459 9.56 20.83 2.38
CA ASP A 459 10.47 20.60 3.50
C ASP A 459 9.72 19.93 4.67
N TYR A 460 10.08 18.67 4.90
CA TYR A 460 9.59 17.78 5.94
C TYR A 460 10.68 17.48 6.99
N GLN A 461 11.69 18.35 7.12
CA GLN A 461 12.60 18.27 8.25
C GLN A 461 11.81 18.42 9.55
N ASN A 462 11.59 17.29 10.25
CA ASN A 462 11.07 17.30 11.61
C ASN A 462 12.10 18.04 12.48
N SER A 463 11.74 19.24 12.92
CA SER A 463 12.55 20.12 13.77
C SER A 463 12.67 19.64 15.22
N ASP A 464 12.11 18.47 15.56
CA ASP A 464 12.09 17.90 16.91
C ASP A 464 13.36 17.11 17.25
N TYR A 465 14.51 17.54 16.71
CA TYR A 465 15.80 17.02 17.12
C TYR A 465 16.11 17.50 18.54
N LYS A 466 16.10 16.60 19.51
CA LYS A 466 16.57 16.91 20.87
C LYS A 466 18.09 16.76 20.90
N ASN A 467 18.78 17.89 20.97
CA ASN A 467 20.20 17.87 21.29
C ASN A 467 20.37 17.42 22.75
N ILE A 468 20.71 16.14 22.94
CA ILE A 468 20.99 15.55 24.25
C ILE A 468 22.45 15.69 24.67
N GLU A 469 23.32 16.30 23.84
CA GLU A 469 24.76 16.39 24.10
C GLU A 469 25.06 17.15 25.41
N ILE A 470 24.32 18.24 25.67
CA ILE A 470 24.47 19.03 26.89
C ILE A 470 24.12 18.21 28.15
N PRO A 471 22.90 17.65 28.28
CA PRO A 471 22.57 16.82 29.44
C PRO A 471 23.42 15.55 29.55
N LEU A 472 23.87 14.99 28.42
CA LEU A 472 24.80 13.85 28.43
C LEU A 472 26.16 14.25 29.03
N ARG A 473 26.75 15.37 28.57
CA ARG A 473 28.02 15.89 29.10
C ARG A 473 27.92 16.22 30.59
N GLU A 474 26.80 16.78 31.04
CA GLU A 474 26.56 17.05 32.46
C GLU A 474 26.55 15.74 33.28
N LEU A 475 25.81 14.73 32.84
CA LEU A 475 25.73 13.41 33.51
C LEU A 475 27.09 12.69 33.53
N VAL A 476 27.84 12.76 32.44
CA VAL A 476 29.21 12.22 32.34
C VAL A 476 30.15 12.97 33.29
N SER A 477 30.04 14.30 33.37
CA SER A 477 30.91 15.13 34.25
C SER A 477 30.73 14.84 35.74
N ILE A 478 29.52 14.42 36.14
CA ILE A 478 29.19 14.02 37.52
C ILE A 478 29.26 12.50 37.74
N ASN A 479 29.88 11.76 36.80
CA ASN A 479 30.11 10.31 36.84
C ASN A 479 28.84 9.45 36.97
N LYS A 480 27.70 9.94 36.46
CA LYS A 480 26.42 9.21 36.41
C LYS A 480 26.25 8.49 35.07
N ILE A 481 27.15 7.56 34.80
CA ILE A 481 27.27 6.89 33.49
C ILE A 481 26.03 6.06 33.13
N GLU A 482 25.39 5.40 34.09
CA GLU A 482 24.15 4.63 33.85
C GLU A 482 22.96 5.53 33.48
N GLU A 483 22.83 6.69 34.13
CA GLU A 483 21.78 7.67 33.80
C GLU A 483 22.04 8.29 32.42
N ALA A 484 23.31 8.52 32.06
CA ALA A 484 23.70 8.99 30.73
C ALA A 484 23.37 7.95 29.65
N TYR A 485 23.63 6.66 29.90
CA TYR A 485 23.24 5.59 28.99
C TYR A 485 21.72 5.49 28.83
N GLN A 486 20.96 5.53 29.92
CA GLN A 486 19.49 5.55 29.85
C GLN A 486 18.96 6.76 29.07
N LEU A 487 19.61 7.93 29.17
CA LEU A 487 19.25 9.10 28.39
C LEU A 487 19.43 8.85 26.88
N VAL A 488 20.54 8.26 26.47
CA VAL A 488 20.79 7.88 25.06
C VAL A 488 19.75 6.86 24.60
N GLU A 489 19.50 5.82 25.38
CA GLU A 489 18.56 4.74 25.05
C GLU A 489 17.11 5.22 24.94
N ASN A 490 16.65 6.05 25.87
CA ASN A 490 15.29 6.59 25.84
C ASN A 490 15.05 7.55 24.66
N ASN A 491 16.13 8.13 24.11
CA ASN A 491 16.06 9.02 22.95
C ASN A 491 16.52 8.36 21.65
N PHE A 492 16.78 7.05 21.62
CA PHE A 492 17.28 6.34 20.43
C PHE A 492 16.50 6.68 19.15
N LYS A 493 15.17 6.71 19.21
CA LYS A 493 14.28 7.02 18.07
C LYS A 493 14.34 8.47 17.57
N ASN A 494 14.91 9.37 18.38
CA ASN A 494 14.98 10.80 18.11
C ASN A 494 16.41 11.28 17.78
N LEU A 495 17.39 10.35 17.76
CA LEU A 495 18.78 10.61 17.40
C LEU A 495 19.04 10.11 15.98
N THR A 496 19.95 10.77 15.27
CA THR A 496 20.48 10.22 14.00
C THR A 496 21.35 9.00 14.30
N ILE A 497 21.55 8.13 13.31
CA ILE A 497 22.46 6.99 13.43
C ILE A 497 23.85 7.45 13.89
N LYS A 498 24.33 8.57 13.34
CA LYS A 498 25.61 9.18 13.71
C LYS A 498 25.64 9.63 15.17
N ASP A 499 24.63 10.36 15.62
CA ASP A 499 24.60 10.91 16.98
C ASP A 499 24.46 9.80 18.02
N TYR A 500 23.64 8.79 17.74
CA TYR A 500 23.55 7.64 18.62
C TYR A 500 24.92 6.94 18.75
N LEU A 501 25.60 6.69 17.63
CA LEU A 501 26.92 6.06 17.64
C LEU A 501 27.98 6.94 18.32
N PHE A 502 27.99 8.25 18.07
CA PHE A 502 28.91 9.20 18.71
C PHE A 502 28.71 9.26 20.23
N ASN A 503 27.45 9.32 20.67
CA ASN A 503 27.13 9.37 22.09
C ASN A 503 27.50 8.05 22.79
N LEU A 504 27.23 6.91 22.16
CA LEU A 504 27.67 5.60 22.69
C LEU A 504 29.19 5.45 22.70
N HIS A 505 29.89 5.85 21.64
CA HIS A 505 31.35 5.84 21.62
C HIS A 505 31.93 6.76 22.68
N THR A 506 31.31 7.91 22.93
CA THR A 506 31.70 8.80 24.04
C THR A 506 31.55 8.11 25.40
N LEU A 507 30.46 7.37 25.63
CA LEU A 507 30.28 6.59 26.86
C LEU A 507 31.30 5.46 26.97
N TYR A 508 31.61 4.78 25.86
CA TYR A 508 32.67 3.77 25.79
C TYR A 508 34.05 4.34 26.17
N LEU A 509 34.44 5.49 25.63
CA LEU A 509 35.72 6.14 25.94
C LEU A 509 35.84 6.51 27.43
N VAL A 510 34.72 6.78 28.11
CA VAL A 510 34.71 7.09 29.54
C VAL A 510 34.73 5.83 30.41
N ARG A 511 34.04 4.77 30.00
CA ARG A 511 33.95 3.51 30.78
C ARG A 511 33.95 2.26 29.88
N PRO A 512 35.10 1.85 29.34
CA PRO A 512 35.19 0.74 28.38
C PRO A 512 34.62 -0.58 28.93
N GLU A 513 34.83 -0.84 30.22
CA GLU A 513 34.40 -2.06 30.93
C GLU A 513 32.87 -2.26 30.96
N SER A 514 32.08 -1.20 30.70
CA SER A 514 30.62 -1.21 30.84
C SER A 514 29.88 -1.11 29.51
N PHE A 515 30.60 -0.90 28.41
CA PHE A 515 30.03 -0.76 27.08
C PHE A 515 30.77 -1.68 26.13
N GLU A 516 30.09 -2.69 25.59
CA GLU A 516 30.62 -3.58 24.57
C GLU A 516 30.24 -3.05 23.16
N PRO A 517 31.18 -2.52 22.36
CA PRO A 517 30.88 -1.97 21.03
C PRO A 517 30.19 -2.98 20.10
N GLU A 518 30.47 -4.27 20.24
CA GLU A 518 29.81 -5.35 19.51
C GLU A 518 28.32 -5.43 19.78
N VAL A 519 27.89 -5.34 21.04
CA VAL A 519 26.47 -5.37 21.42
C VAL A 519 25.73 -4.19 20.79
N TYR A 520 26.33 -3.00 20.78
CA TYR A 520 25.67 -1.81 20.24
C TYR A 520 25.73 -1.72 18.71
N GLY A 521 26.83 -2.17 18.10
CA GLY A 521 26.95 -2.31 16.65
C GLY A 521 25.95 -3.31 16.09
N LEU A 522 25.83 -4.49 16.71
CA LEU A 522 24.81 -5.48 16.36
C LEU A 522 23.40 -4.97 16.63
N LYS A 523 23.18 -4.26 17.74
CA LYS A 523 21.87 -3.67 18.05
C LYS A 523 21.42 -2.63 17.01
N LEU A 524 22.35 -1.82 16.49
CA LEU A 524 22.08 -0.94 15.35
C LEU A 524 21.61 -1.79 14.16
N LEU A 525 22.37 -2.82 13.81
CA LEU A 525 22.07 -3.70 12.68
C LEU A 525 20.74 -4.48 12.81
N GLU A 526 20.42 -4.96 14.02
CA GLU A 526 19.24 -5.78 14.32
C GLU A 526 17.95 -4.96 14.45
N LYS A 527 18.01 -3.73 15.00
CA LYS A 527 16.80 -2.96 15.32
C LYS A 527 16.31 -2.02 14.22
N THR A 528 17.15 -1.66 13.25
CA THR A 528 16.74 -0.73 12.17
C THR A 528 16.74 -1.39 10.80
N ASN A 529 16.81 -2.73 10.75
CA ASN A 529 16.81 -3.51 9.52
C ASN A 529 17.65 -2.85 8.41
N PHE A 530 18.89 -2.44 8.72
CA PHE A 530 19.71 -1.55 7.88
C PHE A 530 19.65 -1.93 6.38
N ALA A 531 19.22 -1.01 5.52
CA ALA A 531 19.37 -1.09 4.07
C ALA A 531 20.84 -0.95 3.67
N ALA A 532 21.18 -1.35 2.44
CA ALA A 532 22.52 -1.21 1.85
C ALA A 532 23.13 0.19 2.06
N LEU A 533 22.28 1.21 1.89
CA LEU A 533 22.64 2.61 2.03
C LEU A 533 22.97 3.01 3.46
N GLU A 534 22.12 2.64 4.40
CA GLU A 534 22.30 2.98 5.81
C GLU A 534 23.55 2.28 6.34
N LEU A 535 23.81 1.04 5.90
CA LEU A 535 25.02 0.30 6.25
C LEU A 535 26.25 1.01 5.70
N SER A 536 26.20 1.45 4.43
CA SER A 536 27.28 2.23 3.83
C SER A 536 27.53 3.56 4.54
N TYR A 537 26.47 4.24 4.99
CA TYR A 537 26.54 5.50 5.72
C TYR A 537 27.14 5.32 7.12
N LEU A 538 26.68 4.30 7.84
CA LEU A 538 27.23 3.91 9.13
C LEU A 538 28.71 3.55 9.02
N LEU A 539 29.09 2.79 7.98
CA LEU A 539 30.49 2.46 7.70
C LEU A 539 31.32 3.70 7.38
N PHE A 540 30.78 4.64 6.59
CA PHE A 540 31.43 5.91 6.32
C PHE A 540 31.67 6.72 7.60
N ILE A 541 30.72 6.77 8.53
CA ILE A 541 30.88 7.43 9.83
C ILE A 541 31.98 6.75 10.64
N ILE A 542 31.92 5.43 10.80
CA ILE A 542 32.90 4.65 11.57
C ILE A 542 34.31 4.85 11.00
N PHE A 543 34.43 4.77 9.67
CA PHE A 543 35.69 4.91 8.96
C PHE A 543 36.27 6.32 9.08
N ASN A 544 35.48 7.36 8.81
CA ASN A 544 36.00 8.73 8.82
C ASN A 544 36.36 9.23 10.21
N ASN A 545 35.67 8.74 11.24
CA ASN A 545 35.89 9.11 12.63
C ASN A 545 36.82 8.15 13.40
N ASN A 546 37.38 7.14 12.74
CA ASN A 546 38.34 6.18 13.32
C ASN A 546 37.81 5.41 14.55
N PHE A 547 36.55 4.98 14.54
CA PHE A 547 35.96 4.19 15.64
C PHE A 547 36.43 2.72 15.59
N TYR A 548 37.70 2.49 15.93
CA TYR A 548 38.38 1.20 15.78
C TYR A 548 37.70 0.02 16.49
N GLU A 549 36.98 0.27 17.58
CA GLU A 549 36.41 -0.79 18.42
C GLU A 549 35.13 -1.39 17.82
N TYR A 550 34.51 -0.69 16.87
CA TYR A 550 33.34 -1.19 16.15
C TYR A 550 33.73 -2.03 14.93
N LYS A 551 34.99 -1.96 14.50
CA LYS A 551 35.41 -2.45 13.19
C LYS A 551 35.06 -3.94 12.98
N GLU A 552 35.57 -4.85 13.83
CA GLU A 552 35.53 -6.30 13.57
C GLU A 552 34.10 -6.84 13.42
N VAL A 553 33.19 -6.23 14.16
CA VAL A 553 31.75 -6.53 14.17
C VAL A 553 31.14 -6.20 12.82
N PHE A 554 31.37 -4.98 12.33
CA PHE A 554 30.85 -4.54 11.04
C PHE A 554 31.55 -5.25 9.87
N PHE A 555 32.80 -5.69 10.00
CA PHE A 555 33.43 -6.52 8.97
C PHE A 555 32.67 -7.81 8.75
N LYS A 556 32.40 -8.52 9.86
CA LYS A 556 31.77 -9.83 9.86
C LYS A 556 30.37 -9.76 9.30
N VAL A 557 29.67 -8.66 9.58
CA VAL A 557 28.36 -8.38 9.01
C VAL A 557 28.49 -8.16 7.51
N LEU A 558 29.43 -7.32 7.07
CA LEU A 558 29.61 -7.00 5.66
C LEU A 558 30.08 -8.20 4.82
N SER A 559 30.91 -9.08 5.38
CA SER A 559 31.31 -10.33 4.72
C SER A 559 30.11 -11.26 4.53
N VAL A 560 29.27 -11.43 5.56
CA VAL A 560 28.04 -12.22 5.44
C VAL A 560 27.06 -11.60 4.45
N VAL A 561 26.89 -10.27 4.46
CA VAL A 561 26.02 -9.54 3.53
C VAL A 561 26.48 -9.76 2.09
N ILE A 562 27.77 -9.60 1.80
CA ILE A 562 28.32 -9.79 0.44
C ILE A 562 28.24 -11.23 -0.04
N GLU A 563 28.45 -12.21 0.83
CA GLU A 563 28.32 -13.64 0.47
C GLU A 563 26.89 -14.03 0.04
N ASN A 564 25.88 -13.24 0.42
CA ASN A 564 24.46 -13.56 0.18
C ASN A 564 23.80 -12.67 -0.88
N ILE A 565 24.53 -11.79 -1.55
CA ILE A 565 23.95 -10.82 -2.51
C ILE A 565 24.59 -10.97 -3.90
N ASP A 566 23.76 -10.93 -4.94
CA ASP A 566 24.22 -10.82 -6.33
C ASP A 566 24.73 -9.40 -6.61
N ILE A 567 26.04 -9.27 -6.84
CA ILE A 567 26.72 -7.98 -7.05
C ILE A 567 26.25 -7.30 -8.35
N ASN A 568 25.58 -6.14 -8.21
CA ASN A 568 25.11 -5.31 -9.32
C ASN A 568 25.21 -3.79 -8.99
N LEU A 569 24.86 -2.93 -9.96
CA LEU A 569 24.98 -1.47 -9.81
C LEU A 569 24.21 -0.87 -8.62
N ASN A 570 23.12 -1.49 -8.17
CA ASN A 570 22.34 -0.95 -7.04
C ASN A 570 23.10 -1.09 -5.70
N GLN A 571 24.25 -1.77 -5.69
CA GLN A 571 25.04 -2.09 -4.49
C GLN A 571 26.43 -1.45 -4.50
N ILE A 572 26.70 -0.47 -5.37
CA ILE A 572 27.99 0.24 -5.45
C ILE A 572 28.48 0.66 -4.07
N ALA A 573 27.58 1.18 -3.22
CA ALA A 573 27.91 1.63 -1.87
C ALA A 573 28.41 0.48 -0.96
N ILE A 574 27.77 -0.69 -0.97
CA ILE A 574 28.20 -1.87 -0.21
C ILE A 574 29.56 -2.36 -0.70
N VAL A 575 29.72 -2.47 -2.03
CA VAL A 575 30.97 -2.93 -2.66
C VAL A 575 32.13 -2.00 -2.26
N HIS A 576 31.92 -0.69 -2.38
CA HIS A 576 32.90 0.32 -1.97
C HIS A 576 33.25 0.21 -0.48
N SER A 577 32.23 0.13 0.39
CA SER A 577 32.43 0.02 1.83
C SER A 577 33.21 -1.24 2.21
N TYR A 578 32.99 -2.38 1.55
CA TYR A 578 33.74 -3.61 1.83
C TYR A 578 35.20 -3.52 1.42
N ILE A 579 35.48 -2.94 0.25
CA ILE A 579 36.85 -2.72 -0.20
C ILE A 579 37.60 -1.82 0.79
N LEU A 580 37.01 -0.67 1.17
CA LEU A 580 37.62 0.23 2.14
C LEU A 580 37.82 -0.44 3.50
N TYR A 581 36.86 -1.24 3.94
CA TYR A 581 36.93 -1.90 5.23
C TYR A 581 38.02 -3.01 5.25
N ALA A 582 38.12 -3.82 4.19
CA ALA A 582 39.18 -4.83 4.03
C ALA A 582 40.57 -4.17 4.01
N LEU A 583 40.69 -3.05 3.30
CA LEU A 583 41.90 -2.23 3.26
C LEU A 583 42.26 -1.71 4.66
N TRP A 584 41.30 -1.20 5.42
CA TRP A 584 41.54 -0.66 6.75
C TRP A 584 42.16 -1.70 7.69
N ASN A 585 41.69 -2.96 7.63
CA ASN A 585 42.19 -4.08 8.44
C ASN A 585 43.44 -4.77 7.89
N ASN A 586 44.02 -4.26 6.80
CA ASN A 586 45.14 -4.90 6.10
C ASN A 586 44.82 -6.33 5.62
N ASP A 587 43.55 -6.65 5.37
CA ASP A 587 43.14 -7.94 4.82
C ASP A 587 43.23 -7.94 3.29
N PHE A 588 44.48 -7.90 2.82
CA PHE A 588 44.79 -7.83 1.39
C PHE A 588 44.49 -9.16 0.67
N ILE A 589 44.31 -10.26 1.41
CA ILE A 589 43.97 -11.58 0.84
C ILE A 589 42.49 -11.56 0.44
N CYS A 590 41.60 -11.21 1.36
CA CYS A 590 40.17 -11.08 1.07
C CYS A 590 39.92 -10.03 -0.01
N LEU A 591 40.60 -8.89 0.05
CA LEU A 591 40.51 -7.85 -0.98
C LEU A 591 40.83 -8.39 -2.38
N LYS A 592 41.94 -9.12 -2.54
CA LYS A 592 42.33 -9.70 -3.84
C LYS A 592 41.31 -10.72 -4.34
N SER A 593 40.83 -11.57 -3.44
CA SER A 593 39.79 -12.56 -3.75
C SER A 593 38.53 -11.88 -4.27
N PHE A 594 38.06 -10.87 -3.55
CA PHE A 594 36.86 -10.11 -3.89
C PHE A 594 37.00 -9.32 -5.20
N ILE A 595 38.14 -8.66 -5.43
CA ILE A 595 38.40 -7.99 -6.72
C ILE A 595 38.37 -9.00 -7.88
N ASN A 596 38.88 -10.22 -7.68
CA ASN A 596 38.84 -11.25 -8.71
C ASN A 596 37.42 -11.78 -8.96
N GLU A 597 36.58 -11.82 -7.93
CA GLU A 597 35.16 -12.14 -8.06
C GLU A 597 34.40 -11.04 -8.80
N LEU A 598 34.63 -9.77 -8.47
CA LEU A 598 34.07 -8.61 -9.17
C LEU A 598 34.38 -8.62 -10.67
N LYS A 599 35.54 -9.13 -11.09
CA LYS A 599 35.87 -9.29 -12.52
C LYS A 599 34.99 -10.30 -13.24
N ASN A 600 34.47 -11.29 -12.52
CA ASN A 600 33.62 -12.32 -13.10
C ASN A 600 32.15 -11.87 -13.18
N THR A 601 31.81 -10.69 -12.64
CA THR A 601 30.49 -10.09 -12.74
C THR A 601 30.45 -8.99 -13.80
N LYS A 602 29.25 -8.55 -14.18
CA LYS A 602 29.06 -7.41 -15.11
C LYS A 602 29.20 -6.05 -14.42
N PHE A 603 29.43 -6.03 -13.10
CA PHE A 603 29.38 -4.82 -12.29
C PHE A 603 30.30 -3.73 -12.83
N MET A 604 31.57 -4.05 -13.12
CA MET A 604 32.56 -3.06 -13.57
C MET A 604 32.27 -2.57 -15.00
N ASP A 605 31.83 -3.46 -15.89
CA ASP A 605 31.44 -3.11 -17.26
C ASP A 605 30.23 -2.17 -17.29
N GLU A 606 29.32 -2.33 -16.34
CA GLU A 606 28.15 -1.47 -16.14
C GLU A 606 28.54 -0.16 -15.44
N PHE A 607 29.44 -0.22 -14.46
CA PHE A 607 29.87 0.94 -13.67
C PHE A 607 30.71 1.92 -14.48
N ILE A 608 31.58 1.44 -15.37
CA ILE A 608 32.37 2.28 -16.29
C ILE A 608 31.49 3.04 -17.29
N LYS A 609 30.32 2.50 -17.63
CA LYS A 609 29.36 3.16 -18.54
C LYS A 609 28.45 4.17 -17.84
N PHE A 610 28.62 4.34 -16.54
CA PHE A 610 27.80 5.25 -15.74
C PHE A 610 28.18 6.71 -16.07
N GLU A 611 27.21 7.53 -16.50
CA GLU A 611 27.44 8.89 -17.04
C GLU A 611 27.82 9.96 -15.99
N ASP A 612 28.27 9.57 -14.79
CA ASP A 612 28.69 10.47 -13.70
C ASP A 612 30.19 10.29 -13.41
N ASP A 613 31.01 11.03 -14.17
CA ASP A 613 32.48 11.00 -14.09
C ASP A 613 32.99 11.34 -12.69
N ASP A 614 32.30 12.21 -11.93
CA ASP A 614 32.70 12.62 -10.59
C ASP A 614 32.51 11.48 -9.58
N LYS A 615 31.33 10.82 -9.57
CA LYS A 615 31.09 9.67 -8.69
C LYS A 615 31.99 8.49 -9.05
N PHE A 616 32.22 8.27 -10.34
CA PHE A 616 33.16 7.26 -10.82
C PHE A 616 34.57 7.49 -10.27
N TYR A 617 35.08 8.72 -10.40
CA TYR A 617 36.40 9.08 -9.90
C TYR A 617 36.50 8.94 -8.37
N MET A 618 35.49 9.44 -7.64
CA MET A 618 35.43 9.36 -6.17
C MET A 618 35.44 7.92 -5.64
N PHE A 619 34.80 6.97 -6.34
CA PHE A 619 34.80 5.55 -5.96
C PHE A 619 36.23 4.99 -5.93
N PHE A 620 37.05 5.29 -6.94
CA PHE A 620 38.42 4.77 -7.01
C PHE A 620 39.42 5.60 -6.21
N GLU A 621 39.21 6.90 -6.07
CA GLU A 621 40.13 7.79 -5.38
C GLU A 621 40.45 7.32 -3.95
N ASN A 622 39.41 7.06 -3.13
CA ASN A 622 39.60 6.60 -1.76
C ASN A 622 40.30 5.23 -1.68
N ILE A 623 39.93 4.32 -2.58
CA ILE A 623 40.50 2.96 -2.64
C ILE A 623 41.99 3.02 -2.98
N ILE A 624 42.36 3.76 -4.02
CA ILE A 624 43.73 3.87 -4.50
C ILE A 624 44.59 4.63 -3.49
N ILE A 625 44.14 5.77 -2.96
CA ILE A 625 44.88 6.53 -1.95
C ILE A 625 45.18 5.65 -0.73
N MET A 626 44.21 4.86 -0.26
CA MET A 626 44.41 3.99 0.90
C MET A 626 45.34 2.80 0.63
N LEU A 627 45.30 2.23 -0.58
CA LEU A 627 46.27 1.22 -1.01
C LEU A 627 47.70 1.78 -1.02
N LEU A 628 47.89 2.98 -1.56
CA LEU A 628 49.19 3.65 -1.62
C LEU A 628 49.70 4.02 -0.22
N SER A 629 48.83 4.49 0.68
CA SER A 629 49.20 4.84 2.05
C SER A 629 49.71 3.61 2.83
N LYS A 630 49.05 2.46 2.63
CA LYS A 630 49.42 1.13 3.17
C LYS A 630 50.50 0.39 2.38
N ARG A 631 51.16 1.07 1.42
CA ARG A 631 52.26 0.55 0.59
C ARG A 631 51.91 -0.65 -0.30
N GLN A 632 50.63 -0.86 -0.59
CA GLN A 632 50.14 -1.91 -1.51
C GLN A 632 50.08 -1.41 -2.96
N ILE A 633 51.21 -0.90 -3.45
CA ILE A 633 51.30 -0.21 -4.76
C ILE A 633 50.97 -1.16 -5.91
N GLU A 634 51.38 -2.43 -5.82
CA GLU A 634 51.08 -3.45 -6.84
C GLU A 634 49.58 -3.72 -7.00
N ILE A 635 48.82 -3.69 -5.90
CA ILE A 635 47.36 -3.90 -5.93
C ILE A 635 46.68 -2.68 -6.55
N ALA A 636 47.11 -1.47 -6.19
CA ALA A 636 46.61 -0.24 -6.82
C ALA A 636 46.86 -0.25 -8.32
N PHE A 637 48.07 -0.64 -8.74
CA PHE A 637 48.44 -0.75 -10.14
C PHE A 637 47.61 -1.82 -10.87
N SER A 638 47.38 -2.99 -10.27
CA SER A 638 46.60 -4.06 -10.90
C SER A 638 45.15 -3.64 -11.12
N ILE A 639 44.51 -2.98 -10.15
CA ILE A 639 43.14 -2.47 -10.30
C ILE A 639 43.02 -1.56 -11.53
N ILE A 640 43.92 -0.58 -11.67
CA ILE A 640 43.84 0.39 -12.77
C ILE A 640 44.06 -0.28 -14.13
N VAL A 641 45.02 -1.22 -14.22
CA VAL A 641 45.37 -1.86 -15.49
C VAL A 641 44.37 -2.94 -15.89
N GLU A 642 43.96 -3.80 -14.95
CA GLU A 642 43.10 -4.96 -15.24
C GLU A 642 41.67 -4.54 -15.59
N PHE A 643 41.18 -3.43 -15.04
CA PHE A 643 39.89 -2.84 -15.41
C PHE A 643 40.00 -1.79 -16.53
N ASN A 644 41.18 -1.61 -17.11
CA ASN A 644 41.43 -0.66 -18.20
C ASN A 644 41.05 0.80 -17.89
N LEU A 645 41.32 1.26 -16.65
CA LEU A 645 40.90 2.57 -16.11
C LEU A 645 41.95 3.68 -16.26
N LYS A 646 42.95 3.47 -17.12
CA LYS A 646 44.11 4.36 -17.22
C LYS A 646 43.74 5.75 -17.71
N GLU A 647 42.80 5.84 -18.65
CA GLU A 647 42.45 7.12 -19.27
C GLU A 647 41.55 7.96 -18.36
N GLU A 648 40.66 7.28 -17.63
CA GLU A 648 39.68 7.82 -16.70
C GLU A 648 40.33 8.24 -15.38
N LEU A 649 41.34 7.50 -14.89
CA LEU A 649 42.00 7.74 -13.61
C LEU A 649 43.45 8.22 -13.76
N LYS A 650 43.77 9.00 -14.80
CA LYS A 650 45.14 9.47 -15.09
C LYS A 650 45.90 10.02 -13.86
N PRO A 651 45.34 10.92 -13.03
CA PRO A 651 46.07 11.43 -11.87
C PRO A 651 46.42 10.33 -10.86
N LEU A 652 45.47 9.46 -10.52
CA LEU A 652 45.69 8.32 -9.60
C LEU A 652 46.68 7.29 -10.17
N TYR A 653 46.63 7.06 -11.48
CA TYR A 653 47.58 6.20 -12.19
C TYR A 653 49.01 6.75 -12.09
N TYR A 654 49.21 8.03 -12.40
CA TYR A 654 50.52 8.67 -12.31
C TYR A 654 51.05 8.73 -10.87
N ALA A 655 50.17 8.98 -9.88
CA ALA A 655 50.53 8.89 -8.47
C ALA A 655 51.00 7.46 -8.10
N THR A 656 50.27 6.43 -8.55
CA THR A 656 50.60 5.02 -8.31
C THR A 656 51.96 4.63 -8.89
N ILE A 657 52.21 4.91 -10.17
CA ILE A 657 53.48 4.52 -10.80
C ILE A 657 54.67 5.34 -10.30
N SER A 658 54.44 6.56 -9.78
CA SER A 658 55.52 7.38 -9.20
C SER A 658 56.17 6.71 -7.98
N LEU A 659 55.41 5.86 -7.27
CA LEU A 659 55.81 5.13 -6.08
C LEU A 659 56.41 3.75 -6.39
N LEU A 660 56.29 3.24 -7.63
CA LEU A 660 56.94 1.99 -8.06
C LEU A 660 58.47 2.15 -8.11
N LYS A 661 59.21 1.06 -7.87
CA LYS A 661 60.68 1.04 -7.81
C LYS A 661 61.34 0.28 -8.96
N ASP A 662 60.60 0.05 -10.04
CA ASP A 662 61.05 -0.74 -11.21
C ASP A 662 60.86 0.03 -12.52
N GLU A 663 61.08 -0.63 -13.65
CA GLU A 663 61.06 -0.01 -14.97
C GLU A 663 59.72 0.65 -15.34
N ARG A 664 58.60 0.24 -14.71
CA ARG A 664 57.28 0.86 -14.90
C ARG A 664 57.26 2.31 -14.44
N GLN A 665 58.11 2.70 -13.48
CA GLN A 665 58.24 4.09 -13.04
C GLN A 665 58.66 5.03 -14.18
N LYS A 666 59.34 4.53 -15.23
CA LYS A 666 59.72 5.34 -16.40
C LYS A 666 58.49 5.91 -17.12
N GLU A 667 57.32 5.30 -16.98
CA GLU A 667 56.07 5.79 -17.56
C GLU A 667 55.60 7.09 -16.89
N TYR A 668 56.04 7.38 -15.66
CA TYR A 668 55.81 8.68 -15.01
C TYR A 668 56.40 9.86 -15.81
N LEU A 669 57.47 9.63 -16.58
CA LEU A 669 58.07 10.65 -17.45
C LEU A 669 57.17 11.04 -18.64
N ARG A 670 56.12 10.25 -18.92
CA ARG A 670 55.12 10.53 -19.96
C ARG A 670 53.96 11.39 -19.46
N MET A 671 53.95 11.73 -18.16
CA MET A 671 52.93 12.60 -17.56
C MET A 671 53.01 14.01 -18.13
N GLY A 672 51.88 14.54 -18.61
CA GLY A 672 51.77 15.93 -19.02
C GLY A 672 51.96 16.89 -17.85
N SER A 673 52.50 18.08 -18.13
CA SER A 673 52.80 19.08 -17.10
C SER A 673 51.56 19.55 -16.32
N GLU A 674 50.39 19.48 -16.93
CA GLU A 674 49.09 19.87 -16.40
C GLU A 674 48.61 18.98 -15.24
N LEU A 675 49.00 17.70 -15.22
CA LEU A 675 48.60 16.77 -14.16
C LEU A 675 49.51 16.82 -12.92
N LYS A 676 50.67 17.47 -13.02
CA LYS A 676 51.68 17.47 -11.96
C LYS A 676 51.18 18.05 -10.64
N GLY A 677 50.32 19.07 -10.70
CA GLY A 677 49.69 19.67 -9.50
C GLY A 677 48.82 18.66 -8.77
N THR A 678 47.81 18.11 -9.47
CA THR A 678 46.87 17.12 -8.93
C THR A 678 47.56 15.86 -8.40
N VAL A 679 48.59 15.37 -9.10
CA VAL A 679 49.35 14.19 -8.63
C VAL A 679 50.10 14.49 -7.33
N ASN A 680 50.66 15.68 -7.16
CA ASN A 680 51.32 16.05 -5.91
C ASN A 680 50.32 16.18 -4.76
N GLU A 681 49.12 16.72 -5.01
CA GLU A 681 48.04 16.79 -4.03
C GLU A 681 47.63 15.38 -3.59
N ILE A 682 47.40 14.45 -4.53
CA ILE A 682 47.11 13.05 -4.23
C ILE A 682 48.22 12.42 -3.37
N LEU A 683 49.49 12.62 -3.72
CA LEU A 683 50.62 12.08 -2.95
C LEU A 683 50.70 12.69 -1.54
N GLN A 684 50.33 13.96 -1.36
CA GLN A 684 50.21 14.57 -0.05
C GLN A 684 49.08 13.91 0.76
N THR A 685 47.89 13.73 0.16
CA THR A 685 46.78 13.02 0.80
C THR A 685 47.16 11.58 1.17
N VAL A 686 47.96 10.89 0.36
CA VAL A 686 48.50 9.56 0.68
C VAL A 686 49.34 9.58 1.97
N GLU A 687 50.13 10.63 2.21
CA GLU A 687 50.94 10.76 3.42
C GLU A 687 50.09 11.11 4.65
N GLU A 688 49.08 11.95 4.47
CA GLU A 688 48.08 12.25 5.50
C GLU A 688 47.34 10.98 5.93
N TYR A 689 46.89 10.18 4.96
CA TYR A 689 46.25 8.88 5.20
C TYR A 689 47.21 7.90 5.87
N ARG A 690 48.50 7.91 5.51
CA ARG A 690 49.49 7.05 6.15
C ARG A 690 49.61 7.37 7.65
N THR A 691 49.48 8.64 8.03
CA THR A 691 49.51 9.05 9.44
C THR A 691 48.19 8.76 10.16
N LYS A 692 47.06 8.96 9.48
CA LYS A 692 45.73 8.74 10.05
C LYS A 692 45.41 7.26 10.30
N TYR A 693 45.94 6.36 9.46
CA TYR A 693 45.61 4.94 9.43
C TYR A 693 46.81 4.00 9.59
N SER A 694 47.94 4.52 10.12
CA SER A 694 49.05 3.72 10.67
C SER A 694 48.62 3.03 11.96
#